data_AF-E9E028-F1
#
_entry.id   AF-E9E028-F1
#
_cell.length_a   1.000
_cell.length_b   1.000
_cell.length_c   1.000
_cell.angle_alpha   90.00
_cell.angle_beta   90.00
_cell.angle_gamma   90.00
#
_symmetry.space_group_name_H-M   'P 1'
#
loop_
_entity.id
_entity.type
_entity.pdbx_description
1 polymer ?
#
loop_
_entity_poly.entity_id
_entity_poly.type
_entity_poly.pdbx_seq_one_letter_code
_entity_poly.pdbx_strand_id
1 'polypeptide(L)'
;MRQEEIWNGLSISELFGKPAYPSSHQMEYVKSLLKPISSEVGLRDFERDVVENAVQKLVDRANTDPLLRSSLGIQGTVTYESHTNLGTTDDLISEPMEHMSLDRDDTGATAQGSAPKQAPAPKSRRKARGKGNRADQFCIYRTSEGRNVPALAIEYKAPHKLSLDEIITGLEAEIQPERDVINKDSQGFVLTARRLAAAVVTQLFSYMIGKGIQFGYICTGQALVFLHIPNDPSTVYFSVCVPNQDVMDDDETRLHRTAVAQVFAFILQALRARPPPQMWHDAAETLGIWTVEYDDILRDIPPSERKRKEPRASPYRPQRWKGFKRSPIRTRSRCQQRGTNVEQPKEEDEDPPSPTPNPSRTSGKLLPSMSKSSSSKSGSQGRRSGRQQERGVVKKSDIQDRPFCTQRCLLGLAHGRPLDKSCPSASYHGQRHISRLQFLRLVRHQLAVDRGYDADCAPLHRSGSRGSLFKVRLTSHGYTLVAKGVEGVDLVCLQHEKDMYDQLQPLQGEYVPICLGIIDLALPYYYDSGIWVHFMFLSWAGQPILDCVDPAMKAGIATAVSMAYRAVHKLRVLHHDAQPRNILYNTTSRGFMVVDFERAEFRCRRPLASIEPNLNRKRKRRAVQKQKKDDFARELESAVANALSCVANLPF
;
A
#
# COMPACT_ATOMS: atom_id res chain seq x y z
N MET A 1 -0.73 -7.72 -21.55
CA MET A 1 -0.04 -6.78 -20.63
C MET A 1 0.87 -5.84 -21.42
N ARG A 2 1.33 -4.72 -20.83
CA ARG A 2 2.15 -3.68 -21.50
C ARG A 2 3.61 -3.65 -21.03
N GLN A 3 4.14 -4.77 -20.54
CA GLN A 3 5.54 -4.86 -20.05
C GLN A 3 6.57 -4.42 -21.11
N GLU A 4 6.30 -4.60 -22.40
CA GLU A 4 7.13 -4.08 -23.49
C GLU A 4 7.31 -2.55 -23.45
N GLU A 5 6.25 -1.79 -23.12
CA GLU A 5 6.32 -0.33 -22.94
C GLU A 5 7.22 0.05 -21.74
N ILE A 6 7.25 -0.78 -20.69
CA ILE A 6 8.14 -0.60 -19.53
C ILE A 6 9.60 -0.84 -19.92
N TRP A 7 9.89 -1.91 -20.66
CA TRP A 7 11.25 -2.20 -21.15
C TRP A 7 11.78 -1.14 -22.11
N ASN A 8 10.93 -0.60 -22.96
CA ASN A 8 11.28 0.53 -23.83
C ASN A 8 11.60 1.80 -23.00
N GLY A 9 10.82 2.08 -21.94
CA GLY A 9 11.12 3.19 -21.01
C GLY A 9 12.39 2.99 -20.18
N LEU A 10 12.68 1.76 -19.74
CA LEU A 10 13.92 1.41 -19.04
C LEU A 10 15.17 1.56 -19.92
N SER A 11 15.03 1.43 -21.24
CA SER A 11 16.14 1.54 -22.19
C SER A 11 16.70 2.96 -22.35
N ILE A 12 16.10 3.96 -21.68
CA ILE A 12 16.57 5.35 -21.63
C ILE A 12 17.81 5.51 -20.74
N SER A 13 18.08 4.57 -19.83
CA SER A 13 19.22 4.62 -18.90
C SER A 13 20.02 3.32 -18.83
N GLU A 14 21.29 3.41 -18.44
CA GLU A 14 22.18 2.27 -18.21
C GLU A 14 21.94 1.58 -16.84
N LEU A 15 20.69 1.29 -16.49
CA LEU A 15 20.31 0.59 -15.24
C LEU A 15 21.10 -0.73 -15.03
N PHE A 16 21.40 -1.41 -16.14
CA PHE A 16 22.14 -2.67 -16.20
C PHE A 16 23.65 -2.49 -16.49
N GLY A 17 24.16 -1.26 -16.52
CA GLY A 17 25.59 -0.96 -16.70
C GLY A 17 26.48 -1.42 -15.53
N LYS A 18 25.89 -1.62 -14.34
CA LYS A 18 26.54 -2.23 -13.17
C LYS A 18 25.89 -3.58 -12.85
N PRO A 19 26.64 -4.59 -12.34
CA PRO A 19 26.08 -5.89 -11.98
C PRO A 19 24.85 -5.75 -11.07
N ALA A 20 23.69 -6.23 -11.53
CA ALA A 20 22.44 -6.24 -10.77
C ALA A 20 22.19 -7.55 -10.05
N TYR A 21 22.76 -8.64 -10.57
CA TYR A 21 22.64 -10.00 -10.04
C TYR A 21 23.86 -10.38 -9.20
N PRO A 22 23.72 -11.27 -8.20
CA PRO A 22 24.82 -11.86 -7.46
C PRO A 22 25.84 -12.59 -8.36
N SER A 23 27.02 -12.92 -7.82
CA SER A 23 28.00 -13.75 -8.53
C SER A 23 27.52 -15.21 -8.65
N SER A 24 28.11 -15.98 -9.58
CA SER A 24 27.78 -17.41 -9.75
C SER A 24 27.94 -18.17 -8.43
N HIS A 25 29.04 -17.96 -7.71
CA HIS A 25 29.28 -18.57 -6.39
C HIS A 25 28.25 -18.17 -5.33
N GLN A 26 27.76 -16.92 -5.36
CA GLN A 26 26.68 -16.49 -4.46
C GLN A 26 25.36 -17.19 -4.81
N MET A 27 25.08 -17.43 -6.09
CA MET A 27 23.88 -18.16 -6.52
C MET A 27 23.99 -19.66 -6.23
N GLU A 28 25.18 -20.23 -6.32
CA GLU A 28 25.46 -21.62 -5.91
C GLU A 28 25.30 -21.80 -4.39
N TYR A 29 25.76 -20.84 -3.59
CA TYR A 29 25.49 -20.81 -2.15
C TYR A 29 24.01 -20.67 -1.82
N VAL A 30 23.28 -19.75 -2.45
CA VAL A 30 21.81 -19.64 -2.27
C VAL A 30 21.13 -20.96 -2.66
N LYS A 31 21.52 -21.55 -3.80
CA LYS A 31 20.99 -22.84 -4.29
C LYS A 31 21.18 -23.99 -3.30
N SER A 32 22.29 -24.02 -2.53
CA SER A 32 22.51 -25.06 -1.52
C SER A 32 21.68 -24.89 -0.25
N LEU A 33 21.10 -23.70 -0.01
CA LEU A 33 20.17 -23.44 1.10
C LEU A 33 18.70 -23.69 0.75
N LEU A 34 18.35 -23.82 -0.54
CA LEU A 34 16.97 -24.01 -0.99
C LEU A 34 16.41 -25.36 -0.53
N LYS A 35 15.20 -25.32 0.05
CA LYS A 35 14.49 -26.50 0.54
C LYS A 35 13.35 -26.89 -0.42
N PRO A 36 12.98 -28.18 -0.51
CA PRO A 36 11.78 -28.60 -1.26
C PRO A 36 10.51 -27.88 -0.77
N ILE A 37 9.70 -27.39 -1.71
CA ILE A 37 8.49 -26.61 -1.41
C ILE A 37 7.36 -27.53 -0.94
N SER A 38 7.10 -27.52 0.38
CA SER A 38 6.03 -28.30 1.03
C SER A 38 4.80 -27.47 1.43
N SER A 39 4.85 -26.14 1.33
CA SER A 39 3.77 -25.22 1.71
C SER A 39 3.89 -23.87 1.00
N GLU A 40 2.84 -23.06 1.04
CA GLU A 40 2.83 -21.65 0.60
C GLU A 40 3.91 -20.81 1.33
N VAL A 41 4.12 -21.07 2.62
CA VAL A 41 5.19 -20.42 3.41
C VAL A 41 6.58 -20.78 2.86
N GLY A 42 6.82 -22.05 2.55
CA GLY A 42 8.08 -22.49 1.94
C GLY A 42 8.29 -21.95 0.52
N LEU A 43 7.21 -21.80 -0.25
CA LEU A 43 7.25 -21.16 -1.58
C LEU A 43 7.62 -19.68 -1.46
N ARG A 44 7.01 -18.94 -0.52
CA ARG A 44 7.34 -17.53 -0.28
C ARG A 44 8.81 -17.35 0.12
N ASP A 45 9.32 -18.17 1.02
CA ASP A 45 10.72 -18.07 1.45
C ASP A 45 11.69 -18.36 0.28
N PHE A 46 11.35 -19.30 -0.62
CA PHE A 46 12.07 -19.52 -1.89
C PHE A 46 11.99 -18.31 -2.83
N GLU A 47 10.79 -17.75 -3.05
CA GLU A 47 10.58 -16.61 -3.95
C GLU A 47 11.29 -15.34 -3.45
N ARG A 48 11.35 -15.14 -2.13
CA ARG A 48 12.10 -14.05 -1.52
C ARG A 48 13.57 -14.08 -1.91
N ASP A 49 14.19 -15.25 -1.80
CA ASP A 49 15.62 -15.43 -2.01
C ASP A 49 16.01 -15.47 -3.51
N VAL A 50 15.15 -16.03 -4.36
CA VAL A 50 15.41 -16.21 -5.80
C VAL A 50 14.91 -15.04 -6.66
N VAL A 51 13.81 -14.37 -6.25
CA VAL A 51 13.14 -13.34 -7.06
C VAL A 51 13.06 -11.99 -6.33
N GLU A 52 12.33 -11.89 -5.21
CA GLU A 52 11.96 -10.60 -4.60
C GLU A 52 13.20 -9.77 -4.21
N ASN A 53 14.20 -10.39 -3.58
CA ASN A 53 15.44 -9.71 -3.19
C ASN A 53 16.22 -9.11 -4.38
N ALA A 54 16.13 -9.71 -5.57
CA ALA A 54 16.75 -9.19 -6.79
C ALA A 54 15.89 -8.07 -7.40
N VAL A 55 14.57 -8.25 -7.41
CA VAL A 55 13.60 -7.26 -7.91
C VAL A 55 13.64 -5.98 -7.06
N GLN A 56 13.66 -6.09 -5.74
CA GLN A 56 13.80 -4.95 -4.81
C GLN A 56 15.02 -4.10 -5.17
N LYS A 57 16.20 -4.74 -5.32
CA LYS A 57 17.44 -4.06 -5.71
C LYS A 57 17.35 -3.37 -7.08
N LEU A 58 16.58 -3.91 -8.03
CA LEU A 58 16.34 -3.28 -9.33
C LEU A 58 15.40 -2.07 -9.20
N VAL A 59 14.35 -2.16 -8.37
CA VAL A 59 13.43 -1.03 -8.10
C VAL A 59 14.15 0.10 -7.39
N ASP A 60 14.93 -0.19 -6.35
CA ASP A 60 15.67 0.82 -5.59
C ASP A 60 16.70 1.56 -6.47
N ARG A 61 17.38 0.84 -7.38
CA ARG A 61 18.24 1.46 -8.40
C ARG A 61 17.46 2.33 -9.38
N ALA A 62 16.31 1.88 -9.87
CA ALA A 62 15.46 2.64 -10.78
C ALA A 62 14.86 3.91 -10.12
N ASN A 63 14.60 3.88 -8.82
CA ASN A 63 14.18 5.05 -8.03
C ASN A 63 15.36 6.01 -7.74
N THR A 64 16.59 5.49 -7.61
CA THR A 64 17.81 6.30 -7.40
C THR A 64 18.21 7.10 -8.66
N ASP A 65 17.89 6.57 -9.85
CA ASP A 65 18.17 7.22 -11.13
C ASP A 65 17.16 8.35 -11.44
N PRO A 66 17.59 9.63 -11.54
CA PRO A 66 16.68 10.75 -11.79
C PRO A 66 15.94 10.68 -13.14
N LEU A 67 16.54 10.08 -14.18
CA LEU A 67 15.94 9.96 -15.51
C LEU A 67 14.83 8.89 -15.50
N LEU A 68 15.11 7.73 -14.91
CA LEU A 68 14.09 6.68 -14.74
C LEU A 68 12.98 7.11 -13.79
N ARG A 69 13.33 7.75 -12.66
CA ARG A 69 12.36 8.30 -11.71
C ARG A 69 11.39 9.29 -12.38
N SER A 70 11.90 10.16 -13.26
CA SER A 70 11.09 11.16 -13.97
C SER A 70 10.28 10.57 -15.13
N SER A 71 10.86 9.67 -15.93
CA SER A 71 10.22 9.09 -17.12
C SER A 71 9.21 7.98 -16.79
N LEU A 72 9.50 7.17 -15.76
CA LEU A 72 8.64 6.11 -15.26
C LEU A 72 7.79 6.55 -14.06
N GLY A 73 7.89 7.80 -13.60
CA GLY A 73 7.07 8.32 -12.50
C GLY A 73 7.22 7.55 -11.18
N ILE A 74 8.37 6.92 -10.96
CA ILE A 74 8.65 6.13 -9.75
C ILE A 74 8.77 7.09 -8.58
N GLN A 75 8.10 6.79 -7.46
CA GLN A 75 8.14 7.61 -6.25
C GLN A 75 8.30 6.71 -5.02
N GLY A 76 9.45 6.81 -4.37
CA GLY A 76 9.74 6.04 -3.16
C GLY A 76 10.28 4.65 -3.44
N THR A 77 10.48 3.89 -2.37
CA THR A 77 10.92 2.48 -2.43
C THR A 77 9.72 1.55 -2.42
N VAL A 78 10.00 0.26 -2.62
CA VAL A 78 9.01 -0.81 -2.46
C VAL A 78 9.22 -1.54 -1.13
N THR A 79 8.13 -2.00 -0.50
CA THR A 79 8.15 -2.97 0.60
C THR A 79 7.20 -4.15 0.30
N TYR A 80 7.60 -5.35 0.71
CA TYR A 80 6.80 -6.57 0.62
C TYR A 80 6.22 -6.86 2.01
N GLU A 81 4.90 -6.87 2.16
CA GLU A 81 4.22 -6.97 3.45
C GLU A 81 3.19 -8.12 3.48
N SER A 82 3.19 -8.86 4.59
CA SER A 82 2.25 -9.95 4.87
C SER A 82 1.12 -9.47 5.78
N HIS A 83 -0.13 -9.72 5.40
CA HIS A 83 -1.29 -9.25 6.16
C HIS A 83 -1.67 -10.14 7.35
N THR A 84 -0.85 -11.13 7.72
CA THR A 84 -1.00 -11.91 8.97
C THR A 84 -1.02 -11.04 10.22
N ASN A 85 -0.40 -9.85 10.18
CA ASN A 85 -0.14 -9.04 11.37
C ASN A 85 -1.10 -7.84 11.53
N LEU A 86 -1.99 -7.56 10.56
CA LEU A 86 -2.94 -6.43 10.60
C LEU A 86 -4.34 -6.84 11.09
N GLY A 87 -4.41 -7.81 12.00
CA GLY A 87 -5.70 -8.32 12.47
C GLY A 87 -5.70 -9.19 13.72
N THR A 88 -4.61 -9.27 14.47
CA THR A 88 -4.48 -10.12 15.67
C THR A 88 -3.94 -9.32 16.83
N THR A 89 -4.84 -8.67 17.57
CA THR A 89 -4.55 -8.19 18.93
C THR A 89 -4.64 -9.38 19.89
N ASP A 90 -3.57 -10.16 20.00
CA ASP A 90 -3.41 -11.22 21.02
C ASP A 90 -2.08 -11.05 21.79
N ASP A 91 -1.88 -9.88 22.38
CA ASP A 91 -0.94 -9.70 23.51
C ASP A 91 -1.61 -10.10 24.84
N LEU A 92 -2.14 -11.33 24.93
CA LEU A 92 -2.65 -11.92 26.18
C LEU A 92 -2.55 -13.47 26.23
N ILE A 93 -1.53 -14.09 25.63
CA ILE A 93 -1.16 -15.48 25.96
C ILE A 93 0.33 -15.59 26.26
N SER A 94 0.71 -15.22 27.49
CA SER A 94 2.00 -15.56 28.12
C SER A 94 1.92 -15.36 29.64
N GLU A 95 1.03 -16.11 30.31
CA GLU A 95 1.32 -16.57 31.67
C GLU A 95 1.40 -18.12 31.66
N PRO A 96 2.34 -18.74 32.40
CA PRO A 96 2.58 -20.17 32.29
C PRO A 96 1.45 -21.01 32.89
N MET A 97 1.14 -22.13 32.25
CA MET A 97 0.28 -23.19 32.81
C MET A 97 1.02 -23.95 33.93
N GLU A 98 0.99 -23.41 35.14
CA GLU A 98 1.18 -24.20 36.37
C GLU A 98 0.02 -23.92 37.33
N HIS A 99 -0.39 -24.94 38.09
CA HIS A 99 -1.58 -24.97 38.98
C HIS A 99 -2.96 -25.14 38.31
N MET A 100 -3.23 -26.35 37.79
CA MET A 100 -4.50 -27.03 38.12
C MET A 100 -4.21 -28.46 38.54
N SER A 101 -4.51 -28.77 39.81
CA SER A 101 -4.38 -30.12 40.36
C SER A 101 -5.45 -31.05 39.78
N LEU A 102 -5.08 -32.30 39.56
CA LEU A 102 -6.01 -33.37 39.23
C LEU A 102 -6.81 -33.75 40.48
N ASP A 103 -8.14 -33.81 40.35
CA ASP A 103 -8.99 -34.67 41.18
C ASP A 103 -10.17 -35.19 40.34
N ARG A 104 -10.77 -36.28 40.79
CA ARG A 104 -11.32 -37.35 39.93
C ARG A 104 -12.74 -37.75 40.35
N ASP A 105 -13.57 -38.11 39.36
CA ASP A 105 -14.87 -38.82 39.50
C ASP A 105 -15.96 -38.06 40.33
N ASP A 106 -17.28 -38.32 40.29
CA ASP A 106 -18.09 -39.32 39.58
C ASP A 106 -19.53 -38.80 39.24
N THR A 107 -20.31 -39.63 38.54
CA THR A 107 -21.76 -39.66 38.23
C THR A 107 -22.78 -38.74 38.95
N GLY A 108 -23.88 -38.43 38.24
CA GLY A 108 -25.17 -38.08 38.86
C GLY A 108 -26.10 -37.18 38.03
N ALA A 109 -27.20 -37.72 37.50
CA ALA A 109 -28.19 -36.93 36.75
C ALA A 109 -29.29 -36.33 37.66
N THR A 110 -29.78 -35.13 37.32
CA THR A 110 -31.18 -34.72 37.56
C THR A 110 -31.51 -33.49 36.72
N ALA A 111 -32.71 -33.47 36.14
CA ALA A 111 -33.20 -32.36 35.32
C ALA A 111 -34.36 -31.64 36.02
N GLN A 112 -34.25 -30.31 36.16
CA GLN A 112 -35.40 -29.41 36.33
C GLN A 112 -35.17 -28.13 35.54
N GLY A 113 -36.19 -27.66 34.83
CA GLY A 113 -36.06 -26.70 33.73
C GLY A 113 -36.28 -25.24 34.09
N SER A 114 -35.87 -24.35 33.19
CA SER A 114 -36.38 -22.98 33.09
C SER A 114 -36.37 -22.50 31.63
N ALA A 115 -37.28 -21.55 31.34
CA ALA A 115 -37.77 -21.09 30.03
C ALA A 115 -36.75 -20.90 28.87
N PRO A 116 -37.22 -20.98 27.60
CA PRO A 116 -36.35 -20.83 26.43
C PRO A 116 -35.77 -19.40 26.31
N LYS A 117 -34.44 -19.29 26.36
CA LYS A 117 -33.75 -18.05 25.97
C LYS A 117 -33.93 -17.82 24.47
N GLN A 118 -34.48 -16.67 24.12
CA GLN A 118 -34.56 -16.20 22.73
C GLN A 118 -33.17 -16.21 22.08
N ALA A 119 -33.11 -16.67 20.83
CA ALA A 119 -31.86 -16.70 20.07
C ALA A 119 -31.28 -15.28 19.93
N PRO A 120 -29.98 -15.08 20.20
CA PRO A 120 -29.37 -13.77 20.01
C PRO A 120 -29.42 -13.38 18.53
N ALA A 121 -29.92 -12.17 18.26
CA ALA A 121 -29.98 -11.60 16.91
C ALA A 121 -28.61 -11.71 16.21
N PRO A 122 -28.59 -11.92 14.87
CA PRO A 122 -27.34 -12.14 14.14
C PRO A 122 -26.45 -10.90 14.24
N LYS A 123 -25.38 -10.98 15.04
CA LYS A 123 -24.32 -9.97 15.07
C LYS A 123 -23.86 -9.71 13.64
N SER A 124 -23.86 -8.45 13.21
CA SER A 124 -23.38 -8.04 11.89
C SER A 124 -21.92 -8.43 11.73
N ARG A 125 -21.68 -9.59 11.11
CA ARG A 125 -20.34 -10.04 10.73
C ARG A 125 -19.75 -9.01 9.77
N ARG A 126 -18.45 -8.72 9.91
CA ARG A 126 -17.67 -7.84 9.03
C ARG A 126 -17.80 -8.30 7.57
N LYS A 127 -18.71 -7.70 6.80
CA LYS A 127 -19.06 -8.14 5.44
C LYS A 127 -17.90 -8.04 4.42
N ALA A 128 -16.88 -7.22 4.71
CA ALA A 128 -15.69 -7.05 3.87
C ALA A 128 -14.63 -8.15 4.03
N ARG A 129 -14.63 -8.90 5.14
CA ARG A 129 -13.52 -9.81 5.47
C ARG A 129 -13.86 -11.23 5.04
N GLY A 130 -13.49 -11.54 3.79
CA GLY A 130 -13.41 -12.89 3.27
C GLY A 130 -12.72 -13.83 4.27
N LYS A 131 -13.19 -15.08 4.32
CA LYS A 131 -12.86 -16.04 5.38
C LYS A 131 -11.70 -16.97 5.02
N GLY A 132 -11.13 -16.82 3.82
CA GLY A 132 -9.93 -17.50 3.37
C GLY A 132 -8.71 -17.23 4.27
N ASN A 133 -7.72 -18.12 4.15
CA ASN A 133 -6.49 -18.07 4.94
C ASN A 133 -5.70 -16.79 4.66
N ARG A 134 -5.78 -15.82 5.59
CA ARG A 134 -4.99 -14.58 5.57
C ARG A 134 -3.47 -14.79 5.63
N ALA A 135 -3.01 -16.04 5.75
CA ALA A 135 -1.61 -16.42 5.70
C ALA A 135 -0.99 -16.27 4.30
N ASP A 136 -1.81 -16.36 3.24
CA ASP A 136 -1.34 -16.50 1.86
C ASP A 136 -1.46 -15.20 1.02
N GLN A 137 -2.03 -14.12 1.61
CA GLN A 137 -2.27 -12.83 0.95
C GLN A 137 -1.15 -11.82 1.26
N PHE A 138 -0.42 -11.41 0.21
CA PHE A 138 0.70 -10.47 0.31
C PHE A 138 0.44 -9.22 -0.54
N CYS A 139 0.96 -8.08 -0.11
CA CYS A 139 0.95 -6.85 -0.91
C CYS A 139 2.34 -6.26 -1.03
N ILE A 140 2.62 -5.74 -2.21
CA ILE A 140 3.72 -4.82 -2.47
C ILE A 140 3.20 -3.41 -2.26
N TYR A 141 3.86 -2.66 -1.38
CA TYR A 141 3.56 -1.26 -1.09
C TYR A 141 4.59 -0.34 -1.74
N ARG A 142 4.12 0.84 -2.19
CA ARG A 142 4.94 1.98 -2.55
C ARG A 142 5.10 2.88 -1.32
N THR A 143 6.33 3.03 -0.84
CA THR A 143 6.63 3.69 0.44
C THR A 143 7.37 5.01 0.18
N SER A 144 6.73 6.12 0.54
CA SER A 144 7.27 7.48 0.33
C SER A 144 6.78 8.43 1.42
N GLU A 145 7.68 9.21 2.04
CA GLU A 145 7.34 10.21 3.07
C GLU A 145 6.44 9.70 4.22
N GLY A 146 6.68 8.47 4.69
CA GLY A 146 5.86 7.84 5.74
C GLY A 146 4.44 7.47 5.29
N ARG A 147 4.21 7.34 3.99
CA ARG A 147 2.96 6.86 3.37
C ARG A 147 3.21 5.54 2.66
N ASN A 148 2.42 4.52 2.99
CA ASN A 148 2.45 3.22 2.31
C ASN A 148 1.20 3.12 1.42
N VAL A 149 1.40 3.04 0.09
CA VAL A 149 0.31 2.92 -0.88
C VAL A 149 0.31 1.51 -1.47
N PRO A 150 -0.78 0.72 -1.33
CA PRO A 150 -0.83 -0.62 -1.92
C PRO A 150 -0.73 -0.52 -3.46
N ALA A 151 0.16 -1.31 -4.06
CA ALA A 151 0.48 -1.21 -5.49
C ALA A 151 0.30 -2.53 -6.25
N LEU A 152 0.63 -3.67 -5.65
CA LEU A 152 0.51 -4.98 -6.29
C LEU A 152 0.12 -6.06 -5.28
N ALA A 153 -0.84 -6.92 -5.62
CA ALA A 153 -1.19 -8.08 -4.82
C ALA A 153 -0.43 -9.35 -5.27
N ILE A 154 -0.09 -10.24 -4.33
CA ILE A 154 0.53 -11.54 -4.61
C ILE A 154 -0.24 -12.64 -3.88
N GLU A 155 -0.55 -13.72 -4.59
CA GLU A 155 -1.11 -14.97 -4.06
C GLU A 155 -0.10 -16.09 -4.31
N TYR A 156 0.39 -16.74 -3.24
CA TYR A 156 1.27 -17.89 -3.35
C TYR A 156 0.46 -19.18 -3.33
N LYS A 157 0.68 -20.06 -4.33
CA LYS A 157 0.06 -21.39 -4.33
C LYS A 157 1.11 -22.47 -4.54
N ALA A 158 1.29 -23.33 -3.55
CA ALA A 158 2.27 -24.41 -3.63
C ALA A 158 2.01 -25.30 -4.86
N PRO A 159 3.04 -25.70 -5.63
CA PRO A 159 2.86 -26.39 -6.92
C PRO A 159 2.18 -27.77 -6.81
N HIS A 160 2.09 -28.36 -5.62
CA HIS A 160 1.33 -29.59 -5.36
C HIS A 160 -0.17 -29.35 -5.07
N LYS A 161 -0.60 -28.09 -4.90
CA LYS A 161 -2.01 -27.69 -4.80
C LYS A 161 -2.53 -27.18 -6.15
N LEU A 162 -1.71 -26.41 -6.87
CA LEU A 162 -2.00 -25.92 -8.22
C LEU A 162 -0.79 -26.16 -9.12
N SER A 163 -0.88 -27.17 -9.97
CA SER A 163 0.20 -27.58 -10.88
C SER A 163 0.25 -26.74 -12.17
N LEU A 164 1.38 -26.81 -12.87
CA LEU A 164 1.57 -26.15 -14.17
C LEU A 164 0.50 -26.57 -15.20
N ASP A 165 0.20 -27.87 -15.29
CA ASP A 165 -0.76 -28.39 -16.26
C ASP A 165 -2.20 -27.97 -15.94
N GLU A 166 -2.56 -27.85 -14.66
CA GLU A 166 -3.86 -27.28 -14.23
C GLU A 166 -3.95 -25.79 -14.57
N ILE A 167 -2.88 -25.01 -14.41
CA ILE A 167 -2.84 -23.59 -14.81
C ILE A 167 -3.06 -23.45 -16.31
N ILE A 168 -2.30 -24.17 -17.14
CA ILE A 168 -2.38 -24.02 -18.60
C ILE A 168 -3.72 -24.52 -19.13
N THR A 169 -4.20 -25.66 -18.63
CA THR A 169 -5.47 -26.25 -19.08
C THR A 169 -6.67 -25.44 -18.58
N GLY A 170 -6.60 -24.94 -17.34
CA GLY A 170 -7.66 -24.12 -16.75
C GLY A 170 -7.80 -22.76 -17.43
N LEU A 171 -6.67 -22.11 -17.74
CA LEU A 171 -6.58 -20.77 -18.33
C LEU A 171 -6.32 -20.76 -19.85
N GLU A 172 -6.64 -21.85 -20.57
CA GLU A 172 -6.48 -21.91 -22.03
C GLU A 172 -7.37 -20.91 -22.78
N ALA A 173 -8.53 -20.60 -22.23
CA ALA A 173 -9.56 -19.74 -22.83
C ALA A 173 -10.23 -18.83 -21.78
N GLU A 174 -11.11 -17.94 -22.25
CA GLU A 174 -11.98 -17.13 -21.38
C GLU A 174 -12.84 -18.03 -20.47
N ILE A 175 -12.94 -17.65 -19.19
CA ILE A 175 -13.80 -18.30 -18.20
C ILE A 175 -14.87 -17.29 -17.80
N GLN A 176 -16.14 -17.66 -17.96
CA GLN A 176 -17.28 -16.93 -17.38
C GLN A 176 -17.75 -17.70 -16.14
N PRO A 177 -17.45 -17.27 -14.90
CA PRO A 177 -17.62 -18.10 -13.70
C PRO A 177 -19.02 -18.70 -13.55
N GLU A 178 -20.07 -17.89 -13.73
CA GLU A 178 -21.48 -18.31 -13.66
C GLU A 178 -21.84 -19.39 -14.69
N ARG A 179 -21.27 -19.29 -15.90
CA ARG A 179 -21.54 -20.21 -17.01
C ARG A 179 -20.68 -21.47 -16.94
N ASP A 180 -19.43 -21.35 -16.51
CA ASP A 180 -18.39 -22.36 -16.76
C ASP A 180 -17.93 -23.12 -15.51
N VAL A 181 -18.21 -22.60 -14.31
CA VAL A 181 -17.59 -23.10 -13.06
C VAL A 181 -18.57 -23.20 -11.89
N ILE A 182 -19.41 -22.19 -11.68
CA ILE A 182 -20.33 -22.12 -10.53
C ILE A 182 -21.44 -23.18 -10.68
N ASN A 183 -21.68 -23.96 -9.63
CA ASN A 183 -22.71 -25.01 -9.55
C ASN A 183 -22.68 -26.04 -10.69
N LYS A 184 -21.49 -26.30 -11.28
CA LYS A 184 -21.30 -27.36 -12.28
C LYS A 184 -20.57 -28.57 -11.72
N ASP A 185 -21.06 -29.74 -12.08
CA ASP A 185 -20.39 -31.01 -11.82
C ASP A 185 -19.05 -31.06 -12.58
N SER A 186 -17.97 -30.80 -11.86
CA SER A 186 -16.60 -30.86 -12.38
C SER A 186 -16.14 -32.32 -12.49
N GLN A 187 -16.61 -33.01 -13.52
CA GLN A 187 -16.13 -34.33 -13.93
C GLN A 187 -15.08 -34.17 -15.04
N GLY A 188 -13.87 -34.68 -14.82
CA GLY A 188 -12.79 -34.66 -15.80
C GLY A 188 -11.85 -33.46 -15.69
N PHE A 189 -10.57 -33.75 -15.94
CA PHE A 189 -9.42 -32.87 -15.69
C PHE A 189 -9.56 -31.42 -16.21
N VAL A 190 -10.16 -31.19 -17.38
CA VAL A 190 -10.27 -29.82 -17.95
C VAL A 190 -11.23 -28.95 -17.13
N LEU A 191 -12.37 -29.51 -16.70
CA LEU A 191 -13.33 -28.79 -15.86
C LEU A 191 -12.79 -28.59 -14.44
N THR A 192 -12.13 -29.62 -13.90
CA THR A 192 -11.42 -29.57 -12.62
C THR A 192 -10.33 -28.49 -12.60
N ALA A 193 -9.45 -28.47 -13.60
CA ALA A 193 -8.39 -27.47 -13.78
C ALA A 193 -8.97 -26.05 -13.92
N ARG A 194 -10.03 -25.88 -14.73
CA ARG A 194 -10.73 -24.59 -14.87
C ARG A 194 -11.35 -24.11 -13.56
N ARG A 195 -11.97 -25.01 -12.80
CA ARG A 195 -12.56 -24.70 -11.48
C ARG A 195 -11.50 -24.29 -10.46
N LEU A 196 -10.35 -24.97 -10.43
CA LEU A 196 -9.21 -24.61 -9.57
C LEU A 196 -8.58 -23.27 -9.97
N ALA A 197 -8.30 -23.06 -11.25
CA ALA A 197 -7.71 -21.82 -11.74
C ALA A 197 -8.64 -20.62 -11.51
N ALA A 198 -9.94 -20.77 -11.80
CA ALA A 198 -10.94 -19.75 -11.52
C ALA A 198 -11.01 -19.42 -10.02
N ALA A 199 -10.96 -20.42 -9.13
CA ALA A 199 -11.00 -20.19 -7.68
C ALA A 199 -9.82 -19.35 -7.18
N VAL A 200 -8.58 -19.66 -7.57
CA VAL A 200 -7.40 -18.88 -7.16
C VAL A 200 -7.42 -17.48 -7.76
N VAL A 201 -7.86 -17.32 -9.02
CA VAL A 201 -8.04 -16.02 -9.65
C VAL A 201 -9.13 -15.19 -8.94
N THR A 202 -10.26 -15.79 -8.57
CA THR A 202 -11.33 -15.11 -7.81
C THR A 202 -10.91 -14.75 -6.39
N GLN A 203 -10.11 -15.59 -5.72
CA GLN A 203 -9.54 -15.30 -4.41
C GLN A 203 -8.63 -14.06 -4.45
N LEU A 204 -7.68 -14.02 -5.40
CA LEU A 204 -6.79 -12.87 -5.58
C LEU A 204 -7.57 -11.63 -6.06
N PHE A 205 -8.56 -11.79 -6.94
CA PHE A 205 -9.46 -10.72 -7.37
C PHE A 205 -10.19 -10.07 -6.20
N SER A 206 -10.81 -10.86 -5.31
CA SER A 206 -11.51 -10.35 -4.12
C SER A 206 -10.59 -9.52 -3.22
N TYR A 207 -9.35 -9.99 -3.02
CA TYR A 207 -8.33 -9.25 -2.28
C TYR A 207 -7.91 -7.95 -2.98
N MET A 208 -7.70 -7.98 -4.30
CA MET A 208 -7.38 -6.81 -5.13
C MET A 208 -8.49 -5.75 -5.11
N ILE A 209 -9.76 -6.14 -5.26
CA ILE A 209 -10.93 -5.26 -5.11
C ILE A 209 -10.95 -4.62 -3.73
N GLY A 210 -10.79 -5.42 -2.66
CA GLY A 210 -10.79 -4.91 -1.29
C GLY A 210 -9.67 -3.90 -1.03
N LYS A 211 -8.45 -4.15 -1.52
CA LYS A 211 -7.31 -3.25 -1.37
C LYS A 211 -7.36 -2.01 -2.28
N GLY A 212 -8.14 -2.03 -3.36
CA GLY A 212 -8.12 -0.97 -4.38
C GLY A 212 -6.90 -1.07 -5.29
N ILE A 213 -6.55 -2.28 -5.73
CA ILE A 213 -5.39 -2.56 -6.58
C ILE A 213 -5.85 -3.12 -7.93
N GLN A 214 -5.33 -2.59 -9.03
CA GLN A 214 -5.65 -3.08 -10.39
C GLN A 214 -4.71 -4.19 -10.90
N PHE A 215 -3.59 -4.45 -10.23
CA PHE A 215 -2.55 -5.41 -10.65
C PHE A 215 -2.24 -6.44 -9.55
N GLY A 216 -2.08 -7.70 -9.93
CA GLY A 216 -1.62 -8.74 -9.02
C GLY A 216 -1.04 -9.93 -9.76
N TYR A 217 -0.42 -10.89 -9.07
CA TYR A 217 -0.04 -12.15 -9.69
C TYR A 217 -0.13 -13.35 -8.74
N ILE A 218 -0.38 -14.51 -9.33
CA ILE A 218 -0.29 -15.81 -8.66
C ILE A 218 1.09 -16.38 -8.96
N CYS A 219 1.78 -16.89 -7.94
CA CYS A 219 3.06 -17.58 -8.11
C CYS A 219 2.99 -19.02 -7.58
N THR A 220 3.56 -19.96 -8.33
CA THR A 220 3.75 -21.37 -7.91
C THR A 220 5.21 -21.81 -7.83
N GLY A 221 6.15 -20.88 -8.01
CA GLY A 221 7.60 -21.15 -8.14
C GLY A 221 8.00 -21.76 -9.49
N GLN A 222 7.07 -22.41 -10.20
CA GLN A 222 7.27 -22.88 -11.57
C GLN A 222 6.60 -21.96 -12.61
N ALA A 223 5.46 -21.36 -12.27
CA ALA A 223 4.69 -20.48 -13.14
C ALA A 223 4.31 -19.17 -12.44
N LEU A 224 4.14 -18.12 -13.25
CA LEU A 224 3.61 -16.82 -12.86
C LEU A 224 2.34 -16.54 -13.67
N VAL A 225 1.24 -16.21 -13.00
CA VAL A 225 -0.02 -15.79 -13.65
C VAL A 225 -0.27 -14.34 -13.27
N PHE A 226 0.05 -13.42 -14.17
CA PHE A 226 -0.14 -11.99 -13.96
C PHE A 226 -1.58 -11.59 -14.27
N LEU A 227 -2.23 -10.84 -13.36
CA LEU A 227 -3.61 -10.39 -13.43
C LEU A 227 -3.72 -8.86 -13.52
N HIS A 228 -4.68 -8.37 -14.30
CA HIS A 228 -5.02 -6.96 -14.41
C HIS A 228 -6.54 -6.75 -14.46
N ILE A 229 -7.09 -6.01 -13.50
CA ILE A 229 -8.47 -5.56 -13.46
C ILE A 229 -8.54 -4.16 -14.09
N PRO A 230 -9.27 -3.95 -15.20
CA PRO A 230 -9.38 -2.66 -15.84
C PRO A 230 -10.34 -1.74 -15.07
N ASN A 231 -10.76 -0.63 -15.69
CA ASN A 231 -11.70 0.31 -15.08
C ASN A 231 -13.13 -0.25 -14.96
N ASP A 232 -13.44 -1.33 -15.67
CA ASP A 232 -14.61 -2.16 -15.41
C ASP A 232 -14.18 -3.37 -14.55
N PRO A 233 -14.60 -3.47 -13.29
CA PRO A 233 -14.21 -4.58 -12.42
C PRO A 233 -14.87 -5.93 -12.80
N SER A 234 -15.80 -5.97 -13.77
CA SER A 234 -16.46 -7.22 -14.21
C SER A 234 -15.51 -8.25 -14.82
N THR A 235 -14.34 -7.81 -15.31
CA THR A 235 -13.43 -8.60 -16.14
C THR A 235 -12.02 -8.60 -15.57
N VAL A 236 -11.34 -9.76 -15.60
CA VAL A 236 -9.93 -9.88 -15.23
C VAL A 236 -9.12 -10.36 -16.42
N TYR A 237 -8.16 -9.55 -16.87
CA TYR A 237 -7.18 -9.99 -17.86
C TYR A 237 -6.05 -10.76 -17.18
N PHE A 238 -5.67 -11.92 -17.73
CA PHE A 238 -4.54 -12.69 -17.23
C PHE A 238 -3.43 -12.88 -18.29
N SER A 239 -2.25 -13.30 -17.85
CA SER A 239 -1.14 -13.71 -18.71
C SER A 239 -0.28 -14.74 -17.97
N VAL A 240 -0.13 -15.93 -18.55
CA VAL A 240 0.68 -17.02 -17.99
C VAL A 240 2.13 -16.96 -18.51
N CYS A 241 3.09 -17.14 -17.61
CA CYS A 241 4.52 -17.17 -17.84
C CYS A 241 5.12 -18.42 -17.18
N VAL A 242 6.08 -19.06 -17.87
CA VAL A 242 6.81 -20.22 -17.35
C VAL A 242 8.30 -19.95 -17.56
N PRO A 243 9.01 -19.30 -16.61
CA PRO A 243 10.35 -18.76 -16.83
C PRO A 243 11.37 -19.76 -17.40
N ASN A 244 11.33 -21.03 -16.94
CA ASN A 244 12.21 -22.12 -17.39
C ASN A 244 11.91 -22.63 -18.82
N GLN A 245 10.82 -22.20 -19.44
CA GLN A 245 10.48 -22.47 -20.86
C GLN A 245 10.49 -21.17 -21.70
N ASP A 246 10.36 -20.02 -21.04
CA ASP A 246 10.39 -18.70 -21.66
C ASP A 246 11.81 -18.14 -21.86
N VAL A 247 12.83 -18.73 -21.22
CA VAL A 247 14.27 -18.43 -21.39
C VAL A 247 15.05 -19.74 -21.46
N MET A 248 16.01 -19.82 -22.39
CA MET A 248 17.02 -20.87 -22.48
C MET A 248 18.40 -20.23 -22.24
N ASP A 249 19.38 -21.00 -21.76
CA ASP A 249 20.70 -20.48 -21.35
C ASP A 249 21.51 -19.86 -22.52
N ASP A 250 21.22 -20.25 -23.75
CA ASP A 250 21.81 -19.73 -24.99
C ASP A 250 21.08 -18.50 -25.57
N ASP A 251 19.85 -18.20 -25.12
CA ASP A 251 19.03 -17.13 -25.68
C ASP A 251 19.20 -15.79 -24.92
N GLU A 252 20.38 -15.19 -25.09
CA GLU A 252 20.68 -13.83 -24.60
C GLU A 252 19.68 -12.76 -25.10
N THR A 253 18.87 -13.05 -26.12
CA THR A 253 17.85 -12.12 -26.63
C THR A 253 16.57 -12.11 -25.78
N ARG A 254 16.38 -13.09 -24.89
CA ARG A 254 15.15 -13.29 -24.10
C ARG A 254 15.28 -13.05 -22.59
N LEU A 255 16.40 -12.55 -22.09
CA LEU A 255 16.62 -12.31 -20.64
C LEU A 255 15.51 -11.46 -19.96
N HIS A 256 14.83 -10.59 -20.70
CA HIS A 256 13.63 -9.85 -20.27
C HIS A 256 12.43 -10.74 -19.84
N ARG A 257 12.49 -12.06 -20.11
CA ARG A 257 11.50 -13.07 -19.74
C ARG A 257 11.84 -13.89 -18.50
N THR A 258 13.01 -13.70 -17.88
CA THR A 258 13.31 -14.35 -16.59
C THR A 258 12.30 -13.91 -15.51
N ALA A 259 12.11 -14.72 -14.46
CA ALA A 259 11.18 -14.42 -13.36
C ALA A 259 11.41 -13.02 -12.78
N VAL A 260 12.67 -12.71 -12.40
CA VAL A 260 13.09 -11.39 -11.91
C VAL A 260 12.73 -10.28 -12.89
N ALA A 261 13.02 -10.46 -14.19
CA ALA A 261 12.77 -9.45 -15.19
C ALA A 261 11.25 -9.18 -15.38
N GLN A 262 10.43 -10.22 -15.47
CA GLN A 262 8.98 -10.04 -15.65
C GLN A 262 8.31 -9.44 -14.40
N VAL A 263 8.66 -9.92 -13.20
CA VAL A 263 8.13 -9.36 -11.94
C VAL A 263 8.56 -7.90 -11.76
N PHE A 264 9.83 -7.56 -12.05
CA PHE A 264 10.33 -6.19 -12.03
C PHE A 264 9.56 -5.26 -12.98
N ALA A 265 9.41 -5.65 -14.25
CA ALA A 265 8.66 -4.87 -15.24
C ALA A 265 7.17 -4.73 -14.85
N PHE A 266 6.58 -5.75 -14.23
CA PHE A 266 5.20 -5.72 -13.77
C PHE A 266 4.99 -4.81 -12.56
N ILE A 267 5.89 -4.84 -11.58
CA ILE A 267 5.88 -3.89 -10.44
C ILE A 267 6.00 -2.46 -10.94
N LEU A 268 6.91 -2.17 -11.88
CA LEU A 268 7.00 -0.83 -12.48
C LEU A 268 5.73 -0.44 -13.25
N GLN A 269 5.03 -1.37 -13.88
CA GLN A 269 3.73 -1.10 -14.51
C GLN A 269 2.67 -0.76 -13.45
N ALA A 270 2.65 -1.46 -12.32
CA ALA A 270 1.72 -1.23 -11.22
C ALA A 270 1.99 0.08 -10.46
N LEU A 271 3.26 0.39 -10.15
CA LEU A 271 3.67 1.65 -9.50
C LEU A 271 3.33 2.90 -10.33
N ARG A 272 3.26 2.76 -11.66
CA ARG A 272 2.84 3.79 -12.63
C ARG A 272 1.34 3.99 -12.72
N ALA A 273 0.55 3.02 -12.27
CA ALA A 273 -0.90 3.10 -12.32
C ALA A 273 -1.42 4.14 -11.32
N ARG A 274 -2.53 4.79 -11.68
CA ARG A 274 -3.31 5.57 -10.72
C ARG A 274 -4.21 4.61 -9.94
N PRO A 275 -4.35 4.75 -8.61
CA PRO A 275 -5.33 3.98 -7.86
C PRO A 275 -6.74 4.11 -8.47
N PRO A 276 -7.55 3.04 -8.44
CA PRO A 276 -8.92 3.08 -8.93
C PRO A 276 -9.76 4.07 -8.10
N PRO A 277 -10.76 4.72 -8.72
CA PRO A 277 -11.64 5.69 -8.07
C PRO A 277 -12.73 4.96 -7.27
N GLN A 278 -13.46 5.69 -6.42
CA GLN A 278 -14.52 5.08 -5.60
C GLN A 278 -15.62 4.40 -6.43
N MET A 279 -15.98 4.97 -7.59
CA MET A 279 -16.94 4.37 -8.53
C MET A 279 -16.54 2.98 -9.05
N TRP A 280 -15.26 2.62 -9.03
CA TRP A 280 -14.79 1.28 -9.38
C TRP A 280 -15.14 0.26 -8.29
N HIS A 281 -15.03 0.64 -7.02
CA HIS A 281 -15.48 -0.19 -5.91
C HIS A 281 -17.01 -0.30 -5.89
N ASP A 282 -17.73 0.80 -6.16
CA ASP A 282 -19.19 0.78 -6.24
C ASP A 282 -19.70 -0.18 -7.33
N ALA A 283 -19.02 -0.21 -8.49
CA ALA A 283 -19.31 -1.18 -9.54
C ALA A 283 -18.95 -2.61 -9.11
N ALA A 284 -17.82 -2.82 -8.43
CA ALA A 284 -17.42 -4.14 -7.95
C ALA A 284 -18.37 -4.74 -6.90
N GLU A 285 -18.99 -3.91 -6.05
CA GLU A 285 -20.01 -4.34 -5.06
C GLU A 285 -21.29 -4.88 -5.73
N THR A 286 -21.54 -4.57 -7.01
CA THR A 286 -22.68 -5.13 -7.77
C THR A 286 -22.43 -6.54 -8.32
N LEU A 287 -21.20 -7.05 -8.23
CA LEU A 287 -20.83 -8.37 -8.76
C LEU A 287 -21.30 -9.51 -7.83
N GLY A 288 -21.60 -10.66 -8.41
CA GLY A 288 -22.01 -11.85 -7.67
C GLY A 288 -20.90 -12.39 -6.76
N ILE A 289 -21.25 -12.74 -5.51
CA ILE A 289 -20.31 -13.34 -4.56
C ILE A 289 -20.30 -14.87 -4.77
N TRP A 290 -19.19 -15.41 -5.25
CA TRP A 290 -18.97 -16.86 -5.29
C TRP A 290 -18.54 -17.35 -3.89
N THR A 291 -19.50 -17.88 -3.12
CA THR A 291 -19.28 -18.30 -1.72
C THR A 291 -18.63 -19.67 -1.60
N VAL A 292 -17.41 -19.83 -2.11
CA VAL A 292 -16.65 -21.08 -2.06
C VAL A 292 -15.18 -20.78 -1.78
N GLU A 293 -14.58 -21.45 -0.79
CA GLU A 293 -13.14 -21.35 -0.50
C GLU A 293 -12.36 -22.36 -1.35
N TYR A 294 -11.10 -22.05 -1.67
CA TYR A 294 -10.25 -22.92 -2.50
C TYR A 294 -10.08 -24.34 -1.92
N ASP A 295 -9.95 -24.45 -0.59
CA ASP A 295 -9.80 -25.74 0.10
C ASP A 295 -11.09 -26.58 0.09
N ASP A 296 -12.26 -25.98 -0.14
CA ASP A 296 -13.53 -26.69 -0.33
C ASP A 296 -13.59 -27.29 -1.74
N ILE A 297 -13.21 -26.52 -2.76
CA ILE A 297 -13.05 -27.02 -4.14
C ILE A 297 -12.01 -28.14 -4.19
N LEU A 298 -10.87 -27.97 -3.53
CA LEU A 298 -9.89 -29.05 -3.42
C LEU A 298 -10.52 -30.30 -2.81
N ARG A 299 -11.29 -30.18 -1.72
CA ARG A 299 -11.92 -31.32 -1.06
C ARG A 299 -12.91 -32.06 -1.96
N ASP A 300 -13.71 -31.36 -2.75
CA ASP A 300 -14.67 -31.94 -3.70
C ASP A 300 -14.02 -32.80 -4.79
N ILE A 301 -12.81 -32.45 -5.23
CA ILE A 301 -12.15 -33.13 -6.36
C ILE A 301 -11.65 -34.53 -5.95
N PRO A 302 -12.01 -35.62 -6.67
CA PRO A 302 -11.55 -36.96 -6.32
C PRO A 302 -10.01 -37.08 -6.28
N PRO A 303 -9.42 -37.73 -5.26
CA PRO A 303 -7.96 -37.92 -5.18
C PRO A 303 -7.34 -38.64 -6.38
N SER A 304 -8.13 -39.43 -7.11
CA SER A 304 -7.77 -40.09 -8.37
C SER A 304 -7.59 -39.11 -9.54
N GLU A 305 -8.32 -37.99 -9.57
CA GLU A 305 -8.08 -36.91 -10.53
C GLU A 305 -6.85 -36.08 -10.12
N ARG A 306 -6.72 -35.73 -8.83
CA ARG A 306 -5.57 -34.96 -8.29
C ARG A 306 -4.21 -35.66 -8.44
N LYS A 307 -4.21 -37.00 -8.53
CA LYS A 307 -2.98 -37.82 -8.58
C LYS A 307 -2.81 -38.59 -9.89
N ARG A 308 -3.33 -38.10 -11.03
CA ARG A 308 -2.96 -38.67 -12.33
C ARG A 308 -1.45 -38.47 -12.57
N LYS A 309 -0.69 -39.56 -12.47
CA LYS A 309 0.79 -39.58 -12.50
C LYS A 309 1.41 -39.50 -13.89
N GLU A 310 0.61 -39.51 -14.96
CA GLU A 310 1.12 -39.41 -16.33
C GLU A 310 1.57 -37.97 -16.60
N PRO A 311 2.88 -37.71 -16.84
CA PRO A 311 3.32 -36.39 -17.25
C PRO A 311 2.75 -36.14 -18.64
N ARG A 312 1.77 -35.24 -18.74
CA ARG A 312 1.39 -34.72 -20.04
C ARG A 312 2.52 -33.83 -20.52
N ALA A 313 2.90 -33.97 -21.79
CA ALA A 313 3.76 -32.97 -22.40
C ALA A 313 3.02 -31.62 -22.31
N SER A 314 3.56 -30.71 -21.52
CA SER A 314 2.84 -29.48 -21.15
C SER A 314 2.46 -28.70 -22.41
N PRO A 315 1.17 -28.38 -22.63
CA PRO A 315 0.72 -27.73 -23.87
C PRO A 315 1.14 -26.25 -23.95
N TYR A 316 1.94 -25.76 -23.00
CA TYR A 316 2.46 -24.39 -22.98
C TYR A 316 3.21 -24.06 -24.27
N ARG A 317 2.96 -22.86 -24.79
CA ARG A 317 3.66 -22.31 -25.95
C ARG A 317 4.30 -20.98 -25.55
N PRO A 318 5.63 -20.91 -25.39
CA PRO A 318 6.34 -19.68 -25.04
C PRO A 318 5.97 -18.51 -25.96
N GLN A 319 5.40 -17.44 -25.39
CA GLN A 319 4.83 -16.35 -26.17
C GLN A 319 5.89 -15.33 -26.61
N ARG A 320 5.99 -15.06 -27.92
CA ARG A 320 6.89 -14.04 -28.48
C ARG A 320 6.20 -12.67 -28.64
N TRP A 321 6.84 -11.59 -28.20
CA TRP A 321 6.42 -10.23 -28.54
C TRP A 321 6.79 -9.92 -30.01
N LYS A 322 5.82 -9.46 -30.80
CA LYS A 322 6.03 -9.17 -32.23
C LYS A 322 6.78 -7.84 -32.38
N GLY A 323 8.03 -7.89 -32.82
CA GLY A 323 8.87 -6.71 -33.07
C GLY A 323 10.00 -6.50 -32.06
N PHE A 324 9.95 -7.18 -30.90
CA PHE A 324 10.98 -7.09 -29.88
C PHE A 324 12.25 -7.88 -30.27
N LYS A 325 13.13 -7.25 -31.06
CA LYS A 325 14.30 -7.91 -31.66
C LYS A 325 15.39 -8.32 -30.65
N ARG A 326 15.41 -7.77 -29.42
CA ARG A 326 16.45 -8.05 -28.42
C ARG A 326 16.12 -7.56 -27.00
N SER A 327 16.49 -8.35 -25.98
CA SER A 327 16.52 -7.94 -24.57
C SER A 327 17.39 -6.70 -24.31
N PRO A 328 16.92 -5.72 -23.50
CA PRO A 328 17.75 -4.61 -23.01
C PRO A 328 18.68 -5.03 -21.87
N ILE A 329 18.42 -6.16 -21.19
CA ILE A 329 19.36 -6.74 -20.22
C ILE A 329 20.58 -7.27 -21.00
N ARG A 330 21.77 -6.79 -20.65
CA ARG A 330 23.04 -7.21 -21.26
C ARG A 330 23.81 -8.16 -20.32
N THR A 331 24.40 -9.21 -20.91
CA THR A 331 25.33 -10.12 -20.25
C THR A 331 26.71 -9.48 -20.11
N ARG A 332 27.54 -9.99 -19.17
CA ARG A 332 28.88 -9.42 -18.87
C ARG A 332 29.79 -9.35 -20.10
N SER A 333 29.72 -10.35 -20.99
CA SER A 333 30.42 -10.42 -22.28
C SER A 333 30.12 -9.25 -23.21
N ARG A 334 28.97 -8.56 -23.04
CA ARG A 334 28.52 -7.45 -23.88
C ARG A 334 28.40 -6.10 -23.14
N CYS A 335 28.81 -6.05 -21.87
CA CYS A 335 28.95 -4.80 -21.11
C CYS A 335 30.34 -4.16 -21.26
N GLN A 336 31.30 -4.87 -21.86
CA GLN A 336 32.51 -4.23 -22.41
C GLN A 336 32.09 -3.36 -23.59
N GLN A 337 32.29 -2.05 -23.50
CA GLN A 337 32.07 -1.14 -24.63
C GLN A 337 33.09 -1.41 -25.75
N ARG A 338 32.76 -0.92 -26.96
CA ARG A 338 33.67 -0.83 -28.11
C ARG A 338 34.98 -0.15 -27.72
N GLY A 339 35.99 -0.95 -27.39
CA GLY A 339 37.38 -0.57 -27.59
C GLY A 339 37.67 -0.45 -29.08
N THR A 340 38.57 0.47 -29.42
CA THR A 340 39.19 0.66 -30.74
C THR A 340 39.57 -0.65 -31.43
N ASN A 341 39.48 -0.67 -32.77
CA ASN A 341 40.05 -1.72 -33.61
C ASN A 341 41.47 -2.08 -33.16
N VAL A 342 41.63 -3.30 -32.66
CA VAL A 342 42.90 -4.02 -32.62
C VAL A 342 42.59 -5.39 -33.19
N GLU A 343 43.19 -5.69 -34.34
CA GLU A 343 43.12 -7.02 -34.93
C GLU A 343 43.80 -7.99 -33.96
N GLN A 344 43.06 -9.00 -33.46
CA GLN A 344 43.71 -10.12 -32.78
C GLN A 344 44.46 -10.94 -33.84
N PRO A 345 45.72 -11.34 -33.59
CA PRO A 345 46.40 -12.29 -34.43
C PRO A 345 45.63 -13.61 -34.46
N LYS A 346 45.61 -14.26 -35.62
CA LYS A 346 45.28 -15.68 -35.68
C LYS A 346 46.47 -16.45 -35.11
N GLU A 347 46.21 -17.39 -34.22
CA GLU A 347 47.13 -18.50 -33.99
C GLU A 347 46.94 -19.47 -35.15
N GLU A 348 47.98 -19.67 -35.96
CA GLU A 348 48.05 -20.70 -36.99
C GLU A 348 48.92 -21.85 -36.45
N ASP A 349 48.54 -23.09 -36.74
CA ASP A 349 49.32 -24.30 -36.38
C ASP A 349 50.71 -24.29 -37.02
N GLU A 350 51.72 -24.72 -36.26
CA GLU A 350 53.09 -24.92 -36.72
C GLU A 350 53.26 -26.24 -37.48
N ASP A 351 53.67 -26.18 -38.75
CA ASP A 351 54.64 -27.12 -39.35
C ASP A 351 55.25 -26.52 -40.66
N PRO A 352 56.44 -26.95 -41.12
CA PRO A 352 57.48 -26.00 -41.53
C PRO A 352 57.62 -25.70 -43.04
N PRO A 353 58.19 -24.54 -43.42
CA PRO A 353 58.49 -24.18 -44.82
C PRO A 353 59.98 -24.24 -45.19
N SER A 354 60.28 -24.61 -46.43
CA SER A 354 61.50 -24.22 -47.19
C SER A 354 61.41 -24.63 -48.67
N PRO A 355 62.03 -23.94 -49.64
CA PRO A 355 62.66 -22.60 -49.60
C PRO A 355 62.16 -21.60 -50.68
N THR A 356 62.73 -20.40 -50.61
CA THR A 356 62.65 -19.17 -51.45
C THR A 356 63.00 -19.35 -52.95
N PRO A 357 62.85 -18.35 -53.88
CA PRO A 357 62.97 -16.89 -53.69
C PRO A 357 62.04 -15.90 -54.46
N ASN A 358 62.15 -14.62 -54.08
CA ASN A 358 61.61 -13.43 -54.76
C ASN A 358 62.28 -13.15 -56.13
N PRO A 359 61.75 -12.22 -56.96
CA PRO A 359 62.29 -10.85 -56.89
C PRO A 359 61.24 -9.71 -56.99
N SER A 360 61.71 -8.49 -56.75
CA SER A 360 60.95 -7.24 -56.58
C SER A 360 60.95 -6.33 -57.83
N ARG A 361 60.09 -5.28 -57.87
CA ARG A 361 60.46 -3.85 -58.12
C ARG A 361 59.29 -2.87 -58.38
N THR A 362 59.17 -1.88 -57.48
CA THR A 362 59.19 -0.41 -57.69
C THR A 362 58.26 0.33 -58.69
N SER A 363 57.61 1.39 -58.14
CA SER A 363 57.45 2.78 -58.65
C SER A 363 56.00 3.27 -58.94
N GLY A 364 55.70 4.57 -58.73
CA GLY A 364 54.42 5.15 -59.23
C GLY A 364 53.70 6.32 -58.53
N LYS A 365 54.38 7.18 -57.75
CA LYS A 365 54.12 8.63 -57.52
C LYS A 365 52.77 9.30 -57.95
N LEU A 366 52.21 10.14 -57.04
CA LEU A 366 51.58 11.49 -57.22
C LEU A 366 50.12 11.73 -56.73
N LEU A 367 49.95 12.89 -56.06
CA LEU A 367 48.69 13.61 -55.76
C LEU A 367 48.42 14.67 -56.87
N PRO A 368 47.22 15.30 -56.92
CA PRO A 368 47.16 16.72 -56.55
C PRO A 368 45.85 17.20 -55.86
N SER A 369 45.73 18.51 -55.61
CA SER A 369 44.62 19.23 -54.94
C SER A 369 44.03 20.35 -55.86
N MET A 370 43.15 21.31 -55.51
CA MET A 370 42.83 22.02 -54.24
C MET A 370 41.46 22.78 -54.37
N SER A 371 41.24 23.80 -53.53
CA SER A 371 40.20 24.87 -53.55
C SER A 371 38.81 24.54 -52.95
N LYS A 372 38.26 25.21 -51.91
CA LYS A 372 38.04 26.64 -51.51
C LYS A 372 36.74 27.23 -52.12
N SER A 373 35.90 28.08 -51.48
CA SER A 373 35.80 28.62 -50.09
C SER A 373 34.53 29.51 -49.91
N SER A 374 34.16 29.89 -48.66
CA SER A 374 33.39 31.12 -48.25
C SER A 374 31.92 31.32 -48.71
N SER A 375 31.01 32.08 -48.06
CA SER A 375 30.92 32.68 -46.69
C SER A 375 29.47 33.20 -46.39
N SER A 376 29.22 33.64 -45.15
CA SER A 376 27.94 34.03 -44.52
C SER A 376 27.16 35.25 -45.05
N LYS A 377 25.85 35.34 -44.71
CA LYS A 377 25.27 36.48 -43.93
C LYS A 377 23.80 36.28 -43.47
N SER A 378 23.39 37.15 -42.55
CA SER A 378 22.14 37.18 -41.77
C SER A 378 20.97 37.91 -42.45
N GLY A 379 19.74 37.66 -42.00
CA GLY A 379 18.56 38.47 -42.34
C GLY A 379 17.41 38.29 -41.35
N SER A 380 16.98 39.39 -40.73
CA SER A 380 15.83 39.44 -39.83
C SER A 380 14.66 40.18 -40.50
N GLN A 381 13.45 39.62 -40.43
CA GLN A 381 12.19 40.35 -40.59
C GLN A 381 11.05 39.48 -40.06
N GLY A 382 10.03 40.11 -39.47
CA GLY A 382 8.84 39.39 -38.99
C GLY A 382 7.58 40.22 -39.20
N ARG A 383 6.41 39.56 -39.17
CA ARG A 383 5.12 40.25 -38.94
C ARG A 383 3.96 39.30 -38.57
N ARG A 384 3.33 39.64 -37.44
CA ARG A 384 1.88 39.64 -37.16
C ARG A 384 1.04 38.34 -37.16
N SER A 385 0.51 38.10 -35.95
CA SER A 385 -0.92 37.92 -35.64
C SER A 385 -1.57 36.55 -35.88
N GLY A 386 -1.85 35.86 -34.77
CA GLY A 386 -2.66 34.64 -34.71
C GLY A 386 -3.06 34.32 -33.26
N ARG A 387 -3.82 35.22 -32.61
CA ARG A 387 -4.16 35.13 -31.19
C ARG A 387 -5.30 34.13 -30.94
N GLN A 388 -5.06 32.84 -31.15
CA GLN A 388 -5.96 31.80 -30.68
C GLN A 388 -5.77 31.59 -29.18
N GLN A 389 -6.74 32.09 -28.39
CA GLN A 389 -6.96 31.58 -27.03
C GLN A 389 -7.51 30.16 -27.15
N GLU A 390 -6.61 29.17 -27.19
CA GLU A 390 -6.97 27.86 -26.65
C GLU A 390 -7.42 28.09 -25.20
N ARG A 391 -8.69 27.83 -24.93
CA ARG A 391 -9.18 27.74 -23.55
C ARG A 391 -8.55 26.49 -22.96
N GLY A 392 -7.34 26.65 -22.42
CA GLY A 392 -6.65 25.61 -21.69
C GLY A 392 -7.61 25.04 -20.66
N VAL A 393 -7.96 23.76 -20.82
CA VAL A 393 -8.72 23.01 -19.82
C VAL A 393 -7.88 23.08 -18.56
N VAL A 394 -8.31 23.91 -17.59
CA VAL A 394 -7.59 24.09 -16.33
C VAL A 394 -7.63 22.75 -15.62
N LYS A 395 -6.55 21.98 -15.77
CA LYS A 395 -6.41 20.64 -15.24
C LYS A 395 -6.60 20.72 -13.73
N LYS A 396 -7.73 20.22 -13.24
CA LYS A 396 -8.11 20.28 -11.82
C LYS A 396 -6.94 19.71 -11.01
N SER A 397 -6.30 20.55 -10.20
CA SER A 397 -5.18 20.12 -9.36
C SER A 397 -5.63 19.00 -8.45
N ASP A 398 -4.80 17.97 -8.32
CA ASP A 398 -5.04 16.82 -7.46
C ASP A 398 -5.31 17.29 -6.02
N ILE A 399 -6.22 16.63 -5.32
CA ILE A 399 -6.49 16.95 -3.91
C ILE A 399 -5.24 16.77 -3.04
N GLN A 400 -4.34 15.85 -3.37
CA GLN A 400 -3.08 15.64 -2.64
C GLN A 400 -2.21 16.91 -2.63
N ASP A 401 -2.18 17.66 -3.73
CA ASP A 401 -1.40 18.90 -3.87
C ASP A 401 -2.06 20.12 -3.21
N ARG A 402 -3.37 20.07 -2.93
CA ARG A 402 -4.11 21.23 -2.41
C ARG A 402 -3.75 21.54 -0.95
N PRO A 403 -3.41 22.79 -0.59
CA PRO A 403 -3.14 23.14 0.80
C PRO A 403 -4.40 23.03 1.67
N PHE A 404 -4.22 22.60 2.92
CA PHE A 404 -5.29 22.60 3.93
C PHE A 404 -5.70 24.02 4.32
N CYS A 405 -6.95 24.18 4.79
CA CYS A 405 -7.42 25.42 5.39
C CYS A 405 -6.73 25.68 6.74
N THR A 406 -6.53 26.95 7.07
CA THR A 406 -5.93 27.35 8.35
C THR A 406 -6.84 27.01 9.52
N GLN A 407 -6.23 26.80 10.69
CA GLN A 407 -6.95 26.58 11.95
C GLN A 407 -7.96 27.71 12.24
N ARG A 408 -7.55 28.96 12.06
CA ARG A 408 -8.43 30.14 12.23
C ARG A 408 -9.63 30.12 11.27
N CYS A 409 -9.44 29.69 10.02
CA CYS A 409 -10.52 29.55 9.04
C CYS A 409 -11.53 28.48 9.48
N LEU A 410 -11.06 27.29 9.88
CA LEU A 410 -11.96 26.22 10.31
C LEU A 410 -12.65 26.51 11.66
N LEU A 411 -12.03 27.31 12.53
CA LEU A 411 -12.65 27.82 13.75
C LEU A 411 -13.75 28.86 13.43
N GLY A 412 -13.55 29.65 12.37
CA GLY A 412 -14.57 30.53 11.79
C GLY A 412 -15.78 29.75 11.26
N LEU A 413 -15.54 28.64 10.56
CA LEU A 413 -16.58 27.71 10.11
C LEU A 413 -17.32 27.03 11.27
N ALA A 414 -16.61 26.64 12.34
CA ALA A 414 -17.18 25.96 13.49
C ALA A 414 -18.06 26.86 14.37
N HIS A 415 -17.69 28.14 14.52
CA HIS A 415 -18.26 29.06 15.51
C HIS A 415 -18.75 30.42 14.96
N GLY A 416 -18.78 30.60 13.64
CA GLY A 416 -19.27 31.82 12.99
C GLY A 416 -18.36 33.05 13.14
N ARG A 417 -17.05 32.84 13.38
CA ARG A 417 -16.06 33.95 13.42
C ARG A 417 -15.76 34.49 12.01
N PRO A 418 -15.16 35.69 11.84
CA PRO A 418 -14.79 36.21 10.53
C PRO A 418 -13.80 35.34 9.75
N LEU A 419 -13.84 35.44 8.42
CA LEU A 419 -12.94 34.75 7.50
C LEU A 419 -11.46 35.08 7.76
N ASP A 420 -10.63 34.05 7.75
CA ASP A 420 -9.18 34.21 7.75
C ASP A 420 -8.66 34.49 6.34
N LYS A 421 -8.24 35.74 6.10
CA LYS A 421 -7.66 36.19 4.83
C LYS A 421 -6.33 35.50 4.48
N SER A 422 -5.66 34.87 5.45
CA SER A 422 -4.43 34.09 5.22
C SER A 422 -4.71 32.64 4.80
N CYS A 423 -5.98 32.20 4.78
CA CYS A 423 -6.33 30.86 4.33
C CYS A 423 -5.99 30.67 2.84
N PRO A 424 -5.26 29.61 2.45
CA PRO A 424 -4.96 29.33 1.03
C PRO A 424 -6.19 29.17 0.14
N SER A 425 -7.36 28.88 0.71
CA SER A 425 -8.65 28.76 0.02
C SER A 425 -9.60 29.93 0.28
N ALA A 426 -9.13 31.05 0.87
CA ALA A 426 -9.97 32.19 1.26
C ALA A 426 -10.88 32.72 0.13
N SER A 427 -10.38 32.75 -1.11
CA SER A 427 -11.13 33.19 -2.30
C SER A 427 -12.34 32.32 -2.65
N TYR A 428 -12.35 31.05 -2.23
CA TYR A 428 -13.46 30.11 -2.47
C TYR A 428 -14.54 30.15 -1.39
N HIS A 429 -14.27 30.73 -0.22
CA HIS A 429 -15.18 30.70 0.93
C HIS A 429 -16.34 31.71 0.83
N GLY A 430 -16.27 32.68 -0.08
CA GLY A 430 -17.24 33.78 -0.21
C GLY A 430 -16.98 34.92 0.78
N GLN A 431 -18.02 35.69 1.13
CA GLN A 431 -17.91 36.84 2.04
C GLN A 431 -18.06 36.48 3.54
N ARG A 432 -18.65 35.33 3.85
CA ARG A 432 -18.86 34.81 5.21
C ARG A 432 -18.77 33.28 5.18
N HIS A 433 -18.43 32.66 6.30
CA HIS A 433 -18.52 31.20 6.41
C HIS A 433 -19.98 30.72 6.25
N ILE A 434 -20.14 29.55 5.62
CA ILE A 434 -21.37 28.77 5.72
C ILE A 434 -21.56 28.25 7.14
N SER A 435 -22.76 27.81 7.51
CA SER A 435 -22.96 27.18 8.82
C SER A 435 -22.30 25.79 8.87
N ARG A 436 -21.83 25.38 10.06
CA ARG A 436 -21.31 24.02 10.32
C ARG A 436 -22.27 22.93 9.83
N LEU A 437 -23.57 23.08 10.06
CA LEU A 437 -24.59 22.10 9.61
C LEU A 437 -24.74 22.07 8.09
N GLN A 438 -24.64 23.22 7.42
CA GLN A 438 -24.65 23.30 5.95
C GLN A 438 -23.39 22.66 5.35
N PHE A 439 -22.21 22.87 5.95
CA PHE A 439 -20.99 22.18 5.57
C PHE A 439 -21.16 20.65 5.62
N LEU A 440 -21.63 20.11 6.76
CA LEU A 440 -21.81 18.66 6.94
C LEU A 440 -22.81 18.06 5.93
N ARG A 441 -23.90 18.77 5.63
CA ARG A 441 -24.88 18.35 4.59
C ARG A 441 -24.27 18.34 3.19
N LEU A 442 -23.56 19.41 2.81
CA LEU A 442 -22.97 19.53 1.48
C LEU A 442 -21.84 18.51 1.26
N VAL A 443 -20.97 18.28 2.25
CA VAL A 443 -19.88 17.30 2.13
C VAL A 443 -20.41 15.85 2.12
N ARG A 444 -21.46 15.53 2.90
CA ARG A 444 -22.14 14.21 2.82
C ARG A 444 -22.71 13.96 1.43
N HIS A 445 -23.34 14.97 0.82
CA HIS A 445 -23.84 14.85 -0.55
C HIS A 445 -22.71 14.71 -1.58
N GLN A 446 -21.65 15.52 -1.45
CA GLN A 446 -20.50 15.44 -2.35
C GLN A 446 -19.83 14.06 -2.31
N LEU A 447 -19.55 13.48 -1.13
CA LEU A 447 -18.92 12.15 -0.99
C LEU A 447 -19.74 11.00 -1.60
N ALA A 448 -21.04 11.21 -1.84
CA ALA A 448 -21.92 10.26 -2.50
C ALA A 448 -21.93 10.37 -4.03
N VAL A 449 -21.51 11.51 -4.60
CA VAL A 449 -21.60 11.82 -6.05
C VAL A 449 -20.21 11.98 -6.68
N ASP A 450 -19.29 12.62 -5.98
CA ASP A 450 -17.91 12.89 -6.40
C ASP A 450 -17.02 11.68 -6.15
N ARG A 451 -17.17 10.67 -7.02
CA ARG A 451 -16.59 9.33 -6.84
C ARG A 451 -15.62 8.92 -7.97
N GLY A 452 -15.24 9.86 -8.82
CA GLY A 452 -14.31 9.70 -9.95
C GLY A 452 -12.82 9.87 -9.60
N TYR A 453 -11.96 9.88 -10.62
CA TYR A 453 -10.50 10.01 -10.47
C TYR A 453 -10.03 11.39 -9.99
N ASP A 454 -10.80 12.44 -10.24
CA ASP A 454 -10.51 13.81 -9.83
C ASP A 454 -11.32 14.25 -8.61
N ALA A 455 -11.87 13.28 -7.86
CA ALA A 455 -12.67 13.53 -6.68
C ALA A 455 -11.93 14.37 -5.63
N ASP A 456 -12.64 15.30 -5.01
CA ASP A 456 -12.14 16.12 -3.91
C ASP A 456 -12.18 15.34 -2.56
N CYS A 457 -11.90 14.02 -2.60
CA CYS A 457 -11.65 13.17 -1.44
C CYS A 457 -10.63 12.07 -1.79
N ALA A 458 -9.55 11.95 -1.00
CA ALA A 458 -8.53 10.91 -1.18
C ALA A 458 -7.94 10.44 0.17
N PRO A 459 -7.47 9.18 0.28
CA PRO A 459 -6.76 8.72 1.48
C PRO A 459 -5.45 9.51 1.70
N LEU A 460 -5.10 9.72 2.98
CA LEU A 460 -3.79 10.24 3.38
C LEU A 460 -2.75 9.12 3.60
N HIS A 461 -3.14 7.86 3.37
CA HIS A 461 -2.32 6.66 3.59
C HIS A 461 -1.79 6.55 5.01
N ARG A 462 -2.63 6.95 5.98
CA ARG A 462 -2.37 6.87 7.41
C ARG A 462 -3.57 6.21 8.09
N SER A 463 -3.31 5.08 8.73
CA SER A 463 -4.29 4.26 9.42
C SER A 463 -3.86 4.09 10.88
N GLY A 464 -4.78 4.36 11.80
CA GLY A 464 -4.63 4.04 13.21
C GLY A 464 -5.23 2.68 13.56
N SER A 465 -5.36 2.42 14.86
CA SER A 465 -6.04 1.26 15.45
C SER A 465 -7.46 1.02 14.92
N ARG A 466 -8.24 2.09 14.72
CA ARG A 466 -9.70 2.03 14.47
C ARG A 466 -10.20 2.85 13.29
N GLY A 467 -9.31 3.47 12.52
CA GLY A 467 -9.72 4.38 11.46
C GLY A 467 -8.60 4.79 10.51
N SER A 468 -8.97 5.18 9.29
CA SER A 468 -8.06 5.77 8.30
C SER A 468 -8.31 7.26 8.13
N LEU A 469 -7.26 8.01 7.82
CA LEU A 469 -7.34 9.44 7.54
C LEU A 469 -7.50 9.71 6.04
N PHE A 470 -8.44 10.60 5.72
CA PHE A 470 -8.74 11.07 4.37
C PHE A 470 -8.56 12.58 4.30
N LYS A 471 -8.11 13.08 3.17
CA LYS A 471 -8.11 14.49 2.80
C LYS A 471 -9.39 14.78 2.06
N VAL A 472 -10.16 15.77 2.52
CA VAL A 472 -11.46 16.11 1.93
C VAL A 472 -11.50 17.60 1.63
N ARG A 473 -11.98 17.96 0.44
CA ARG A 473 -12.25 19.34 0.03
C ARG A 473 -13.73 19.48 -0.35
N LEU A 474 -14.44 20.42 0.27
CA LEU A 474 -15.78 20.80 -0.17
C LEU A 474 -15.65 21.63 -1.46
N THR A 475 -15.93 21.05 -2.63
CA THR A 475 -15.66 21.64 -3.95
C THR A 475 -16.31 23.00 -4.12
N SER A 476 -17.54 23.17 -3.61
CA SER A 476 -18.36 24.39 -3.74
C SER A 476 -17.84 25.60 -2.96
N HIS A 477 -17.08 25.39 -1.88
CA HIS A 477 -16.61 26.47 -0.99
C HIS A 477 -15.10 26.41 -0.69
N GLY A 478 -14.38 25.42 -1.23
CA GLY A 478 -12.93 25.25 -1.08
C GLY A 478 -12.43 24.80 0.29
N TYR A 479 -13.27 24.59 1.30
CA TYR A 479 -12.85 24.10 2.62
C TYR A 479 -12.13 22.76 2.50
N THR A 480 -10.83 22.73 2.83
CA THR A 480 -9.95 21.57 2.69
C THR A 480 -9.42 21.17 4.06
N LEU A 481 -9.71 19.94 4.51
CA LEU A 481 -9.50 19.46 5.87
C LEU A 481 -9.33 17.92 5.90
N VAL A 482 -9.28 17.34 7.10
CA VAL A 482 -9.13 15.90 7.32
C VAL A 482 -10.49 15.28 7.68
N ALA A 483 -10.73 14.03 7.25
CA ALA A 483 -11.74 13.16 7.83
C ALA A 483 -11.07 11.91 8.44
N LYS A 484 -11.43 11.54 9.68
CA LYS A 484 -11.16 10.21 10.25
C LYS A 484 -12.35 9.33 9.90
N GLY A 485 -12.14 8.35 9.03
CA GLY A 485 -13.15 7.36 8.66
C GLY A 485 -13.07 6.13 9.55
N VAL A 486 -14.23 5.55 9.94
CA VAL A 486 -14.33 4.31 10.73
C VAL A 486 -15.31 3.30 10.12
N GLU A 487 -15.07 2.01 10.39
CA GLU A 487 -16.03 0.94 10.09
C GLU A 487 -17.27 1.07 11.00
N GLY A 488 -18.43 0.54 10.59
CA GLY A 488 -19.69 0.68 11.35
C GLY A 488 -19.67 0.04 12.76
N VAL A 489 -18.73 -0.87 13.01
CA VAL A 489 -18.53 -1.48 14.34
C VAL A 489 -17.84 -0.53 15.34
N ASP A 490 -17.16 0.51 14.85
CA ASP A 490 -16.37 1.45 15.65
C ASP A 490 -17.07 2.80 15.90
N LEU A 491 -18.32 2.97 15.45
CA LEU A 491 -19.12 4.18 15.62
C LEU A 491 -19.18 4.67 17.08
N VAL A 492 -19.32 3.75 18.05
CA VAL A 492 -19.37 4.10 19.48
C VAL A 492 -18.07 4.76 19.95
N CYS A 493 -16.92 4.31 19.44
CA CYS A 493 -15.62 4.87 19.79
C CYS A 493 -15.37 6.20 19.05
N LEU A 494 -15.84 6.36 17.82
CA LEU A 494 -15.80 7.64 17.11
C LEU A 494 -16.67 8.70 17.81
N GLN A 495 -17.86 8.31 18.29
CA GLN A 495 -18.74 9.19 19.05
C GLN A 495 -18.09 9.61 20.38
N HIS A 496 -17.49 8.68 21.11
CA HIS A 496 -16.72 8.97 22.33
C HIS A 496 -15.56 9.93 22.07
N GLU A 497 -14.77 9.71 21.01
CA GLU A 497 -13.68 10.63 20.63
C GLU A 497 -14.21 12.04 20.32
N LYS A 498 -15.31 12.15 19.57
CA LYS A 498 -15.98 13.43 19.28
C LYS A 498 -16.50 14.10 20.56
N ASP A 499 -16.99 13.35 21.54
CA ASP A 499 -17.45 13.89 22.82
C ASP A 499 -16.27 14.38 23.68
N MET A 500 -15.08 13.78 23.55
CA MET A 500 -13.84 14.33 24.12
C MET A 500 -13.41 15.63 23.44
N TYR A 501 -13.49 15.73 22.10
CA TYR A 501 -13.26 17.01 21.41
C TYR A 501 -14.23 18.12 21.85
N ASP A 502 -15.50 17.79 22.12
CA ASP A 502 -16.47 18.75 22.66
C ASP A 502 -16.07 19.24 24.07
N GLN A 503 -15.57 18.37 24.96
CA GLN A 503 -15.02 18.82 26.26
C GLN A 503 -13.79 19.71 26.08
N LEU A 504 -12.99 19.47 25.04
CA LEU A 504 -11.78 20.22 24.71
C LEU A 504 -12.02 21.43 23.80
N GLN A 505 -13.28 21.86 23.60
CA GLN A 505 -13.64 23.04 22.79
C GLN A 505 -12.75 24.28 23.05
N PRO A 506 -12.39 24.65 24.30
CA PRO A 506 -11.54 25.82 24.55
C PRO A 506 -10.12 25.73 23.98
N LEU A 507 -9.63 24.53 23.63
CA LEU A 507 -8.28 24.28 23.11
C LEU A 507 -8.25 24.02 21.59
N GLN A 508 -9.42 23.92 20.95
CA GLN A 508 -9.53 23.59 19.53
C GLN A 508 -8.91 24.68 18.65
N GLY A 509 -7.97 24.28 17.79
CA GLY A 509 -7.21 25.16 16.91
C GLY A 509 -5.90 25.68 17.49
N GLU A 510 -5.63 25.42 18.78
CA GLU A 510 -4.37 25.77 19.46
C GLU A 510 -3.57 24.50 19.85
N TYR A 511 -4.13 23.66 20.74
CA TYR A 511 -3.47 22.44 21.23
C TYR A 511 -4.14 21.14 20.74
N VAL A 512 -5.34 21.20 20.18
CA VAL A 512 -6.04 20.04 19.60
C VAL A 512 -6.72 20.43 18.28
N PRO A 513 -6.97 19.47 17.36
CA PRO A 513 -7.75 19.70 16.15
C PRO A 513 -9.13 20.32 16.42
N ILE A 514 -9.64 21.05 15.43
CA ILE A 514 -11.00 21.59 15.42
C ILE A 514 -11.93 20.50 14.88
N CYS A 515 -12.91 20.09 15.67
CA CYS A 515 -13.90 19.09 15.28
C CYS A 515 -15.16 19.77 14.71
N LEU A 516 -15.46 19.50 13.44
CA LEU A 516 -16.69 20.00 12.79
C LEU A 516 -17.89 19.06 13.01
N GLY A 517 -17.65 17.81 13.41
CA GLY A 517 -18.66 16.80 13.71
C GLY A 517 -18.52 15.52 12.87
N ILE A 518 -19.46 14.60 13.10
CA ILE A 518 -19.55 13.29 12.44
C ILE A 518 -20.66 13.33 11.38
N ILE A 519 -20.48 12.60 10.28
CA ILE A 519 -21.55 12.20 9.36
C ILE A 519 -21.55 10.68 9.17
N ASP A 520 -22.72 10.12 8.92
CA ASP A 520 -22.83 8.86 8.18
C ASP A 520 -22.73 9.15 6.69
N LEU A 521 -22.04 8.29 5.95
CA LEU A 521 -21.96 8.36 4.51
C LEU A 521 -23.23 7.77 3.87
N ALA A 522 -23.63 8.29 2.71
CA ALA A 522 -24.76 7.72 1.96
C ALA A 522 -24.36 6.47 1.16
N LEU A 523 -23.10 6.40 0.73
CA LEU A 523 -22.44 5.23 0.17
C LEU A 523 -21.16 4.98 0.97
N PRO A 524 -20.74 3.73 1.22
CA PRO A 524 -19.48 3.46 1.87
C PRO A 524 -18.30 4.08 1.13
N TYR A 525 -17.21 4.37 1.83
CA TYR A 525 -15.93 4.70 1.21
C TYR A 525 -15.01 3.50 1.36
N TYR A 526 -14.34 3.10 0.29
CA TYR A 526 -13.51 1.90 0.21
C TYR A 526 -12.04 2.30 0.20
N TYR A 527 -11.24 1.74 1.11
CA TYR A 527 -9.78 1.95 1.12
C TYR A 527 -9.07 0.87 1.95
N ASP A 528 -8.02 0.24 1.37
CA ASP A 528 -7.08 -0.68 2.04
C ASP A 528 -7.75 -1.85 2.79
N SER A 529 -8.76 -2.48 2.17
CA SER A 529 -9.64 -3.52 2.73
C SER A 529 -10.62 -3.06 3.83
N GLY A 530 -10.64 -1.76 4.16
CA GLY A 530 -11.63 -1.14 5.04
C GLY A 530 -12.85 -0.62 4.28
N ILE A 531 -14.04 -0.83 4.86
CA ILE A 531 -15.31 -0.24 4.40
C ILE A 531 -15.73 0.81 5.43
N TRP A 532 -15.45 2.06 5.10
CA TRP A 532 -15.64 3.22 5.97
C TRP A 532 -17.06 3.77 5.76
N VAL A 533 -17.83 3.94 6.83
CA VAL A 533 -19.26 4.34 6.76
C VAL A 533 -19.60 5.55 7.61
N HIS A 534 -18.74 5.92 8.57
CA HIS A 534 -18.87 7.18 9.32
C HIS A 534 -17.57 7.97 9.23
N PHE A 535 -17.67 9.27 8.95
CA PHE A 535 -16.55 10.21 8.84
C PHE A 535 -16.66 11.29 9.92
N MET A 536 -15.62 11.49 10.73
CA MET A 536 -15.46 12.65 11.61
C MET A 536 -14.54 13.68 10.96
N PHE A 537 -14.97 14.93 10.87
CA PHE A 537 -14.22 16.01 10.24
C PHE A 537 -13.37 16.80 11.23
N LEU A 538 -12.04 16.80 11.00
CA LEU A 538 -11.05 17.47 11.84
C LEU A 538 -10.20 18.47 11.01
N SER A 539 -9.70 19.52 11.65
CA SER A 539 -8.66 20.37 11.03
C SER A 539 -7.31 19.63 10.91
N TRP A 540 -6.48 20.05 9.95
CA TRP A 540 -5.14 19.48 9.76
C TRP A 540 -4.21 19.86 10.92
N ALA A 541 -3.85 18.87 11.73
CA ALA A 541 -3.04 19.05 12.93
C ALA A 541 -1.51 18.98 12.71
N GLY A 542 -1.05 18.70 11.48
CA GLY A 542 0.37 18.71 11.14
C GLY A 542 0.98 17.33 10.94
N GLN A 543 2.31 17.26 10.94
CA GLN A 543 3.06 16.01 10.76
C GLN A 543 3.44 15.41 12.12
N PRO A 544 3.53 14.07 12.27
CA PRO A 544 4.05 13.44 13.47
C PRO A 544 5.42 13.98 13.85
N ILE A 545 5.68 14.12 15.14
CA ILE A 545 6.99 14.57 15.65
C ILE A 545 8.15 13.65 15.21
N LEU A 546 7.85 12.38 14.93
CA LEU A 546 8.76 11.38 14.37
C LEU A 546 9.25 11.73 12.95
N ASP A 547 8.40 12.38 12.15
CA ASP A 547 8.67 12.72 10.74
C ASP A 547 9.29 14.13 10.61
N CYS A 548 9.55 14.81 11.73
CA CYS A 548 9.92 16.22 11.77
C CYS A 548 11.46 16.40 11.87
N VAL A 549 12.05 16.95 10.80
CA VAL A 549 13.51 16.98 10.59
C VAL A 549 14.20 18.25 11.12
N ASP A 550 13.47 19.28 11.57
CA ASP A 550 14.07 20.59 11.93
C ASP A 550 14.91 20.54 13.25
N PRO A 551 16.24 20.76 13.20
CA PRO A 551 17.09 20.76 14.38
C PRO A 551 16.77 21.89 15.37
N ALA A 552 16.27 23.04 14.90
CA ALA A 552 15.91 24.17 15.76
C ALA A 552 14.71 23.84 16.66
N MET A 553 13.84 22.93 16.21
CA MET A 553 12.69 22.47 16.98
C MET A 553 13.07 21.55 18.14
N LYS A 554 14.26 20.90 18.11
CA LYS A 554 14.75 20.06 19.21
C LYS A 554 14.81 20.84 20.53
N ALA A 555 15.16 22.11 20.48
CA ALA A 555 15.18 23.04 21.61
C ALA A 555 13.79 23.60 21.92
N GLY A 556 12.93 22.81 22.59
CA GLY A 556 11.64 23.30 23.12
C GLY A 556 10.49 22.29 23.10
N ILE A 557 10.64 21.17 22.41
CA ILE A 557 9.63 20.08 22.33
C ILE A 557 9.08 19.70 23.71
N ALA A 558 9.95 19.43 24.69
CA ALA A 558 9.53 19.04 26.03
C ALA A 558 8.63 20.08 26.69
N THR A 559 8.96 21.36 26.56
CA THR A 559 8.16 22.47 27.09
C THR A 559 6.82 22.56 26.39
N ALA A 560 6.80 22.49 25.05
CA ALA A 560 5.57 22.60 24.26
C ALA A 560 4.61 21.41 24.46
N VAL A 561 5.13 20.18 24.49
CA VAL A 561 4.36 18.97 24.85
C VAL A 561 3.83 19.10 26.29
N SER A 562 4.65 19.58 27.23
CA SER A 562 4.20 19.79 28.61
C SER A 562 3.07 20.82 28.70
N MET A 563 3.13 21.92 27.93
CA MET A 563 2.05 22.91 27.86
C MET A 563 0.76 22.32 27.29
N ALA A 564 0.83 21.56 26.19
CA ALA A 564 -0.33 20.95 25.55
C ALA A 564 -1.05 19.96 26.50
N TYR A 565 -0.31 19.02 27.11
CA TYR A 565 -0.91 18.07 28.06
C TYR A 565 -1.40 18.76 29.34
N ARG A 566 -0.69 19.77 29.88
CA ARG A 566 -1.20 20.58 31.00
C ARG A 566 -2.52 21.29 30.66
N ALA A 567 -2.69 21.76 29.43
CA ALA A 567 -3.94 22.38 28.98
C ALA A 567 -5.09 21.35 28.93
N VAL A 568 -4.85 20.17 28.36
CA VAL A 568 -5.81 19.05 28.32
C VAL A 568 -6.18 18.58 29.73
N HIS A 569 -5.18 18.39 30.61
CA HIS A 569 -5.38 17.98 32.01
C HIS A 569 -6.11 19.03 32.84
N LYS A 570 -5.94 20.33 32.55
CA LYS A 570 -6.70 21.42 33.18
C LYS A 570 -8.21 21.32 32.87
N LEU A 571 -8.58 20.76 31.72
CA LEU A 571 -9.95 20.40 31.37
C LEU A 571 -10.37 18.98 31.85
N ARG A 572 -9.55 18.33 32.69
CA ARG A 572 -9.80 17.02 33.33
C ARG A 572 -9.97 15.84 32.38
N VAL A 573 -9.48 15.98 31.15
CA VAL A 573 -9.32 14.86 30.21
C VAL A 573 -7.95 14.22 30.44
N LEU A 574 -7.91 12.90 30.54
CA LEU A 574 -6.70 12.08 30.56
C LEU A 574 -6.64 11.31 29.24
N HIS A 575 -5.53 11.32 28.51
CA HIS A 575 -5.48 10.80 27.14
C HIS A 575 -5.39 9.27 27.05
N HIS A 576 -4.73 8.63 28.03
CA HIS A 576 -4.40 7.19 28.08
C HIS A 576 -3.56 6.63 26.91
N ASP A 577 -3.15 7.47 25.95
CA ASP A 577 -2.29 7.08 24.83
C ASP A 577 -1.38 8.22 24.38
N ALA A 578 -0.66 8.81 25.34
CA ALA A 578 0.26 9.93 25.12
C ALA A 578 1.58 9.51 24.45
N GLN A 579 1.47 8.87 23.28
CA GLN A 579 2.59 8.37 22.49
C GLN A 579 3.01 9.38 21.40
N PRO A 580 4.28 9.38 20.96
CA PRO A 580 4.79 10.39 20.02
C PRO A 580 4.05 10.45 18.68
N ARG A 581 3.47 9.33 18.21
CA ARG A 581 2.59 9.31 17.01
C ARG A 581 1.35 10.20 17.13
N ASN A 582 0.88 10.46 18.35
CA ASN A 582 -0.32 11.25 18.65
C ASN A 582 0.02 12.73 18.95
N ILE A 583 1.29 13.11 18.79
CA ILE A 583 1.81 14.47 18.97
C ILE A 583 2.28 14.97 17.60
N LEU A 584 1.49 15.87 17.00
CA LEU A 584 1.73 16.40 15.67
C LEU A 584 2.25 17.84 15.75
N TYR A 585 3.13 18.23 14.84
CA TYR A 585 3.62 19.59 14.69
C TYR A 585 2.99 20.26 13.46
N ASN A 586 2.26 21.35 13.71
CA ASN A 586 1.62 22.14 12.67
C ASN A 586 2.52 23.31 12.26
N THR A 587 3.14 23.21 11.08
CA THR A 587 4.02 24.25 10.52
C THR A 587 3.31 25.58 10.28
N THR A 588 2.00 25.57 10.02
CA THR A 588 1.20 26.77 9.72
C THR A 588 0.88 27.59 10.98
N SER A 589 0.55 26.92 12.09
CA SER A 589 0.33 27.59 13.39
C SER A 589 1.59 27.64 14.27
N ARG A 590 2.69 27.00 13.86
CA ARG A 590 3.94 26.83 14.62
C ARG A 590 3.70 26.30 16.04
N GLY A 591 2.83 25.31 16.15
CA GLY A 591 2.39 24.76 17.44
C GLY A 591 2.21 23.24 17.39
N PHE A 592 2.29 22.61 18.56
CA PHE A 592 2.05 21.18 18.73
C PHE A 592 0.58 20.92 19.00
N MET A 593 0.04 19.89 18.36
CA MET A 593 -1.33 19.44 18.50
C MET A 593 -1.38 17.98 18.94
N VAL A 594 -2.23 17.71 19.92
CA VAL A 594 -2.52 16.36 20.42
C VAL A 594 -3.74 15.83 19.69
N VAL A 595 -3.69 14.56 19.26
CA VAL A 595 -4.72 13.91 18.45
C VAL A 595 -5.04 12.50 18.97
N ASP A 596 -6.13 11.91 18.47
CA ASP A 596 -6.55 10.53 18.74
C ASP A 596 -7.04 10.27 20.17
N PHE A 597 -8.10 10.99 20.56
CA PHE A 597 -8.72 10.90 21.89
C PHE A 597 -9.63 9.66 22.06
N GLU A 598 -9.50 8.63 21.21
CA GLU A 598 -10.39 7.45 21.23
C GLU A 598 -10.26 6.62 22.53
N ARG A 599 -9.12 6.73 23.23
CA ARG A 599 -8.85 6.08 24.53
C ARG A 599 -9.00 7.03 25.72
N ALA A 600 -9.29 8.30 25.47
CA ALA A 600 -9.27 9.33 26.51
C ALA A 600 -10.45 9.20 27.49
N GLU A 601 -10.23 9.65 28.73
CA GLU A 601 -11.19 9.56 29.84
C GLU A 601 -11.42 10.96 30.43
N PHE A 602 -12.68 11.42 30.43
CA PHE A 602 -13.06 12.63 31.15
C PHE A 602 -13.35 12.33 32.62
N ARG A 603 -12.54 12.88 33.53
CA ARG A 603 -12.66 12.63 34.97
C ARG A 603 -13.42 13.72 35.69
N CYS A 604 -14.73 13.54 35.80
CA CYS A 604 -15.54 14.25 36.79
C CYS A 604 -14.99 13.98 38.21
N ARG A 605 -14.89 15.03 39.03
CA ARG A 605 -14.89 14.83 40.48
C ARG A 605 -16.23 14.18 40.83
N ARG A 606 -16.20 13.07 41.58
CA ARG A 606 -17.39 12.69 42.37
C ARG A 606 -17.76 13.91 43.23
N PRO A 607 -19.05 14.26 43.37
CA PRO A 607 -19.45 15.20 44.40
C PRO A 607 -18.81 14.77 45.72
N LEU A 608 -18.25 15.72 46.46
CA LEU A 608 -17.91 15.45 47.86
C LEU A 608 -19.20 14.97 48.50
N ALA A 609 -19.20 13.76 49.07
CA ALA A 609 -20.37 13.22 49.74
C ALA A 609 -20.87 14.26 50.73
N SER A 610 -22.19 14.51 50.74
CA SER A 610 -22.83 15.47 51.62
C SER A 610 -22.33 15.25 53.05
N ILE A 611 -21.79 16.30 53.65
CA ILE A 611 -21.32 16.26 55.04
C ILE A 611 -22.58 16.21 55.91
N GLU A 612 -23.07 15.00 56.17
CA GLU A 612 -24.05 14.75 57.21
C GLU A 612 -23.38 15.02 58.57
N PRO A 613 -23.96 15.88 59.43
CA PRO A 613 -23.35 16.21 60.70
C PRO A 613 -23.46 15.05 61.70
N ASN A 614 -22.30 14.55 62.12
CA ASN A 614 -22.08 13.83 63.39
C ASN A 614 -22.96 12.61 63.71
N LEU A 615 -22.54 11.41 63.28
CA LEU A 615 -22.79 10.18 64.04
C LEU A 615 -21.50 9.37 64.32
N ASN A 616 -21.07 9.48 65.58
CA ASN A 616 -20.17 8.65 66.38
C ASN A 616 -19.13 7.71 65.72
N ARG A 617 -17.87 7.97 66.10
CA ARG A 617 -16.67 7.11 65.91
C ARG A 617 -16.92 5.64 66.27
N LYS A 618 -16.73 4.73 65.31
CA LYS A 618 -16.12 3.41 65.56
C LYS A 618 -14.95 3.15 64.61
N ARG A 619 -13.82 2.73 65.17
CA ARG A 619 -12.56 2.46 64.45
C ARG A 619 -12.77 1.41 63.35
N LYS A 620 -12.68 1.81 62.07
CA LYS A 620 -12.32 0.90 60.98
C LYS A 620 -10.90 1.22 60.50
N ARG A 621 -10.11 0.17 60.26
CA ARG A 621 -8.66 0.24 60.03
C ARG A 621 -8.31 1.27 58.95
N ARG A 622 -7.25 2.05 59.17
CA ARG A 622 -6.54 2.76 58.09
C ARG A 622 -6.03 1.69 57.12
N ALA A 623 -6.78 1.41 56.06
CA ALA A 623 -6.17 0.95 54.83
C ALA A 623 -5.24 2.08 54.39
N VAL A 624 -3.95 1.79 54.30
CA VAL A 624 -3.01 2.71 53.68
C VAL A 624 -3.45 2.85 52.22
N GLN A 625 -4.13 3.95 51.92
CA GLN A 625 -4.19 4.42 50.54
C GLN A 625 -2.74 4.70 50.15
N LYS A 626 -2.09 3.73 49.49
CA LYS A 626 -0.93 4.01 48.65
C LYS A 626 -1.37 5.21 47.82
N GLN A 627 -0.68 6.34 47.96
CA GLN A 627 -0.86 7.48 47.06
C GLN A 627 -0.58 6.95 45.66
N LYS A 628 -1.66 6.64 44.91
CA LYS A 628 -1.54 6.46 43.47
C LYS A 628 -0.94 7.76 42.97
N LYS A 629 0.27 7.69 42.41
CA LYS A 629 0.92 8.80 41.73
C LYS A 629 -0.13 9.40 40.79
N ASP A 630 -0.37 10.71 40.88
CA ASP A 630 -1.47 11.36 40.17
C ASP A 630 -1.42 10.96 38.70
N ASP A 631 -2.51 10.35 38.20
CA ASP A 631 -2.51 9.72 36.87
C ASP A 631 -2.23 10.78 35.78
N PHE A 632 -2.65 12.03 36.00
CA PHE A 632 -2.30 13.18 35.16
C PHE A 632 -0.80 13.47 35.17
N ALA A 633 -0.16 13.49 36.34
CA ALA A 633 1.29 13.69 36.45
C ALA A 633 2.08 12.56 35.79
N ARG A 634 1.65 11.30 35.93
CA ARG A 634 2.27 10.15 35.27
C ARG A 634 2.13 10.22 33.74
N GLU A 635 0.96 10.61 33.23
CA GLU A 635 0.77 10.82 31.79
C GLU A 635 1.66 11.95 31.26
N LEU A 636 1.74 13.08 31.98
CA LEU A 636 2.57 14.22 31.60
C LEU A 636 4.07 13.88 31.56
N GLU A 637 4.57 13.17 32.57
CA GLU A 637 5.94 12.65 32.60
C GLU A 637 6.22 11.71 31.42
N SER A 638 5.32 10.76 31.17
CA SER A 638 5.44 9.80 30.06
C SER A 638 5.43 10.48 28.69
N ALA A 639 4.50 11.42 28.46
CA ALA A 639 4.38 12.17 27.22
C ALA A 639 5.68 12.93 26.88
N VAL A 640 6.26 13.62 27.88
CA VAL A 640 7.50 14.38 27.72
C VAL A 640 8.71 13.46 27.52
N ALA A 641 8.81 12.38 28.29
CA ALA A 641 9.89 11.40 28.15
C ALA A 641 9.89 10.72 26.77
N ASN A 642 8.72 10.30 26.30
CA ASN A 642 8.56 9.66 24.99
C ASN A 642 8.82 10.64 23.83
N ALA A 643 8.42 11.91 23.97
CA ALA A 643 8.72 12.93 22.96
C ALA A 643 10.23 13.21 22.88
N LEU A 644 10.94 13.24 24.03
CA LEU A 644 12.39 13.44 24.07
C LEU A 644 13.18 12.24 23.51
N SER A 645 12.77 11.01 23.80
CA SER A 645 13.48 9.81 23.31
C SER A 645 13.44 9.68 21.79
N CYS A 646 12.35 10.09 21.13
CA CYS A 646 12.28 10.17 19.67
C CYS A 646 13.30 11.15 19.08
N VAL A 647 13.47 12.33 19.71
CA VAL A 647 14.36 13.39 19.23
C VAL A 647 15.84 13.01 19.35
N ALA A 648 16.20 12.22 20.37
CA ALA A 648 17.55 11.71 20.59
C ALA A 648 17.99 10.67 19.54
N ASN A 649 17.03 9.95 18.93
CA ASN A 649 17.29 8.88 17.96
C ASN A 649 17.20 9.31 16.49
N LEU A 650 16.93 10.60 16.21
CA LEU A 650 16.94 11.14 14.84
C LEU A 650 18.39 11.30 14.35
N PRO A 651 18.77 10.73 13.19
CA PRO A 651 20.09 10.97 12.59
C PRO A 651 20.32 12.46 12.29
N PHE A 652 21.59 12.85 12.29
CA PHE A 652 22.05 14.22 12.02
C PHE A 652 22.01 14.59 10.54
#